data_AF-A0A8R1TWG1-F1
#
_entry.id   AF-A0A8R1TWG1-F1
#
_cell.length_a   1.000
_cell.length_b   1.000
_cell.length_c   1.000
_cell.angle_alpha   90.00
_cell.angle_beta   90.00
_cell.angle_gamma   90.00
#
_symmetry.space_group_name_H-M   'P 1'
#
loop_
_entity.id
_entity.type
_entity.pdbx_description
1 polymer ?
#
loop_
_entity_poly.entity_id
_entity_poly.type
_entity_poly.pdbx_seq_one_letter_code
_entity_poly.pdbx_strand_id
1 'polypeptide(L)'
;MEGLICVIFFFFVNGPRGVCTELLATPKKLKTANDEVLVAADIPLEPNCSQPICLGPLSQIYCSGRLIHTTWLFGMQKTCPGDMMRKSPGLVLELFTNLTYPLKREQFQKFCTENFANISYLKQANLVDWTKEPENIRRLQDTKLKKFARKLNELWKVLAREFVEQVHKTPELFPILPVSNAFIVPGGSFQIYFYWDSYWINKGLLFSNMSTTVRQILENLASVVRFHGFIPNSGIVQLSQRSNPPLFTQMVADYYDTTGNRTLLKEMMPWLDQEMLWWGKNRTLEVKLPSGRKYRMYQYRALSNCPRPENYLIDLNNGLNGTGHPEFIWSSIASACESGIDFSTRWFAHQGKYAETKYSIRTNDIVPVDLNVFMAWNFATLANFHEILGRSKKADEYRKLYKNLRKAVDEVFWSESDGAWFDYDLMEQKLRSGFYPSNVFPLLLSGYSARITKKVLDYLLGSGVLDFKGGIPVSLNKASLEQWDYPNGWPPLTHLFVESLRLSRDEKLVKIAEKVAWKFIRTAYNGMMNPKKGMPAACWEKYDIRYDDGRPGSGGEYPVQQGFGWTNGAVLDLIYKYGIREQYVVSTTEPVNLGTLSANGKQFIILVIILFGSLMFWLLTLFVLHLKKFSNIKDEKLQLVEAVRLLDNEW
;
A
#
# COMPACT_ATOMS: atom_id res chain seq x y z
N MET A 1 -45.69 1.44 -28.03
CA MET A 1 -45.04 1.76 -26.73
C MET A 1 -43.53 1.99 -26.87
N GLU A 2 -42.89 1.57 -27.96
CA GLU A 2 -41.44 1.70 -28.17
C GLU A 2 -40.97 3.12 -28.52
N GLY A 3 -41.87 4.03 -28.92
CA GLY A 3 -41.55 5.46 -29.07
C GLY A 3 -41.57 6.26 -27.75
N LEU A 4 -42.08 5.69 -26.65
CA LEU A 4 -42.24 6.40 -25.37
C LEU A 4 -40.98 6.29 -24.48
N ILE A 5 -40.04 5.40 -24.81
CA ILE A 5 -38.84 5.14 -24.00
C ILE A 5 -37.73 6.19 -24.27
N CYS A 6 -37.72 6.86 -25.42
CA CYS A 6 -36.75 7.92 -25.69
C CYS A 6 -37.03 9.24 -24.95
N VAL A 7 -38.28 9.51 -24.55
CA VAL A 7 -38.62 10.74 -23.81
C VAL A 7 -38.32 10.59 -22.31
N ILE A 8 -38.35 9.38 -21.76
CA ILE A 8 -38.05 9.14 -20.34
C ILE A 8 -36.54 9.21 -20.06
N PHE A 9 -35.67 8.94 -21.04
CA PHE A 9 -34.23 9.10 -20.88
C PHE A 9 -33.74 10.56 -20.89
N PHE A 10 -34.52 11.49 -21.47
CA PHE A 10 -34.16 12.91 -21.49
C PHE A 10 -34.65 13.71 -20.26
N PHE A 11 -35.53 13.14 -19.44
CA PHE A 11 -36.11 13.84 -18.28
C PHE A 11 -35.51 13.48 -16.91
N PHE A 12 -34.57 12.54 -16.83
CA PHE A 12 -33.89 12.20 -15.57
C PHE A 12 -32.42 12.62 -15.48
N VAL A 13 -31.87 13.29 -16.49
CA VAL A 13 -30.55 13.92 -16.41
C VAL A 13 -30.69 15.38 -16.86
N ASN A 14 -31.33 16.20 -16.01
CA ASN A 14 -31.15 17.66 -15.86
C ASN A 14 -32.36 18.25 -15.11
N GLY A 15 -32.45 17.96 -13.80
CA GLY A 15 -33.33 18.67 -12.86
C GLY A 15 -32.58 19.83 -12.18
N PRO A 16 -33.28 20.89 -11.76
CA PRO A 16 -32.80 22.27 -11.91
C PRO A 16 -31.96 22.80 -10.75
N ARG A 17 -31.17 23.82 -11.11
CA ARG A 17 -30.50 24.81 -10.27
C ARG A 17 -31.28 25.11 -8.98
N GLY A 18 -30.87 24.49 -7.89
CA GLY A 18 -31.20 24.91 -6.53
C GLY A 18 -30.21 25.97 -6.09
N VAL A 19 -30.68 27.22 -6.02
CA VAL A 19 -29.99 28.36 -5.43
C VAL A 19 -29.74 28.06 -3.94
N CYS A 20 -28.51 27.69 -3.60
CA CYS A 20 -27.95 27.83 -2.25
C CYS A 20 -26.59 28.51 -2.39
N THR A 21 -26.63 29.79 -2.73
CA THR A 21 -25.60 30.74 -2.31
C THR A 21 -25.65 30.85 -0.79
N GLU A 22 -24.48 30.73 -0.18
CA GLU A 22 -24.13 30.90 1.25
C GLU A 22 -23.85 29.60 2.01
N LEU A 23 -22.67 29.59 2.64
CA LEU A 23 -22.13 28.62 3.59
C LEU A 23 -21.50 27.33 3.03
N LEU A 24 -20.58 27.48 2.07
CA LEU A 24 -19.37 26.66 2.10
C LEU A 24 -18.17 27.60 2.13
N ALA A 25 -17.55 27.70 3.31
CA ALA A 25 -16.24 28.31 3.48
C ALA A 25 -15.23 27.52 2.63
N THR A 26 -15.03 27.95 1.40
CA THR A 26 -13.90 27.50 0.58
C THR A 26 -12.62 27.90 1.32
N PRO A 27 -11.70 26.95 1.59
CA PRO A 27 -10.37 27.29 2.07
C PRO A 27 -9.79 28.32 1.12
N LYS A 28 -9.16 29.37 1.65
CA LYS A 28 -8.40 30.36 0.88
C LYS A 28 -7.42 29.62 -0.03
N LYS A 29 -7.84 29.33 -1.26
CA LYS A 29 -6.90 29.05 -2.36
C LYS A 29 -5.98 30.26 -2.38
N LEU A 30 -4.68 29.99 -2.31
CA LEU A 30 -3.67 30.96 -2.73
C LEU A 30 -4.18 31.53 -4.05
N LYS A 31 -4.50 32.83 -4.07
CA LYS A 31 -4.77 33.55 -5.32
C LYS A 31 -3.46 33.54 -6.09
N THR A 32 -3.21 32.51 -6.89
CA THR A 32 -2.31 32.64 -8.02
C THR A 32 -2.98 33.66 -8.93
N ALA A 33 -2.25 34.73 -9.23
CA ALA A 33 -2.70 35.81 -10.10
C ALA A 33 -3.36 35.22 -11.36
N ASN A 34 -4.59 35.65 -11.64
CA ASN A 34 -5.39 35.44 -12.84
C ASN A 34 -5.13 34.13 -13.63
N ASP A 35 -6.13 33.24 -13.63
CA ASP A 35 -6.33 32.19 -14.65
C ASP A 35 -6.59 32.82 -16.05
N GLU A 36 -5.75 33.76 -16.49
CA GLU A 36 -5.64 34.17 -17.88
C GLU A 36 -4.99 32.99 -18.60
N VAL A 37 -5.84 32.07 -19.06
CA VAL A 37 -5.44 31.01 -19.99
C VAL A 37 -4.69 31.68 -21.13
N LEU A 38 -3.41 31.36 -21.28
CA LEU A 38 -2.57 31.95 -22.31
C LEU A 38 -3.21 31.68 -23.69
N VAL A 39 -3.43 32.74 -24.48
CA VAL A 39 -3.96 32.62 -25.84
C VAL A 39 -2.89 32.04 -26.78
N ALA A 40 -1.63 32.39 -26.51
CA ALA A 40 -0.45 31.83 -27.16
C ALA A 40 0.67 31.66 -26.15
N ALA A 41 1.51 30.65 -26.35
CA ALA A 41 2.70 30.40 -25.54
C ALA A 41 3.94 30.36 -26.44
N ASP A 42 5.03 30.96 -25.99
CA ASP A 42 6.36 30.75 -26.56
C ASP A 42 6.87 29.34 -26.22
N ILE A 43 8.05 28.98 -26.74
CA ILE A 43 8.68 27.70 -26.41
C ILE A 43 8.89 27.66 -24.89
N PRO A 44 8.28 26.70 -24.17
CA PRO A 44 8.43 26.66 -22.72
C PRO A 44 9.85 26.26 -22.34
N LEU A 45 10.37 26.89 -21.28
CA LEU A 45 11.61 26.45 -20.64
C LEU A 45 11.34 25.12 -19.93
N GLU A 46 11.89 24.04 -20.46
CA GLU A 46 11.79 22.72 -19.83
C GLU A 46 12.67 22.65 -18.58
N PRO A 47 12.20 22.02 -17.49
CA PRO A 47 13.08 21.67 -16.39
C PRO A 47 14.15 20.69 -16.89
N ASN A 48 15.41 20.95 -16.53
CA ASN A 48 16.54 20.08 -16.89
C ASN A 48 16.55 18.81 -16.02
N CYS A 49 15.66 17.86 -16.32
CA CYS A 49 15.62 16.58 -15.61
C CYS A 49 16.60 15.57 -16.20
N SER A 50 17.32 14.86 -15.34
CA SER A 50 18.16 13.71 -15.74
C SER A 50 17.51 12.35 -15.50
N GLN A 51 16.42 12.29 -14.71
CA GLN A 51 15.66 11.08 -14.40
C GLN A 51 14.17 11.32 -14.63
N PRO A 52 13.59 10.82 -15.74
CA PRO A 52 12.19 11.03 -16.06
C PRO A 52 11.26 10.24 -15.13
N ILE A 53 10.03 10.75 -14.98
CA ILE A 53 8.95 10.17 -14.16
C ILE A 53 8.55 8.76 -14.62
N CYS A 54 8.74 8.42 -15.90
CA CYS A 54 8.55 7.08 -16.44
C CYS A 54 9.56 6.82 -17.57
N LEU A 55 9.68 5.57 -18.02
CA LEU A 55 10.59 5.15 -19.08
C LEU A 55 9.85 4.76 -20.35
N GLY A 56 10.60 4.63 -21.45
CA GLY A 56 10.09 4.11 -22.72
C GLY A 56 9.47 5.18 -23.63
N PRO A 57 8.85 4.75 -24.74
CA PRO A 57 8.39 5.65 -25.81
C PRO A 57 7.28 6.61 -25.39
N LEU A 58 6.59 6.31 -24.28
CA LEU A 58 5.52 7.15 -23.74
C LEU A 58 6.03 8.29 -22.86
N SER A 59 7.31 8.28 -22.45
CA SER A 59 7.83 9.21 -21.46
C SER A 59 7.66 10.67 -21.83
N GLN A 60 7.99 11.03 -23.08
CA GLN A 60 7.88 12.41 -23.56
C GLN A 60 6.44 12.88 -23.83
N ILE A 61 5.48 11.94 -23.82
CA ILE A 61 4.07 12.21 -24.08
C ILE A 61 3.30 12.34 -22.77
N TYR A 62 3.49 11.39 -21.85
CA TYR A 62 2.65 11.26 -20.66
C TYR A 62 3.32 11.66 -19.36
N CYS A 63 4.67 11.69 -19.29
CA CYS A 63 5.38 11.74 -18.03
C CYS A 63 6.18 13.02 -17.83
N SER A 64 6.88 13.48 -18.86
CA SER A 64 7.71 14.69 -18.82
C SER A 64 7.84 15.31 -20.21
N GLY A 65 8.33 16.55 -20.27
CA GLY A 65 8.65 17.25 -21.52
C GLY A 65 7.62 18.30 -21.96
N ARG A 66 7.90 18.93 -23.11
CA ARG A 66 7.19 20.09 -23.66
C ARG A 66 5.70 19.84 -23.81
N LEU A 67 5.29 18.63 -24.20
CA LEU A 67 3.87 18.32 -24.37
C LEU A 67 3.13 18.48 -23.04
N ILE A 68 3.61 17.85 -21.96
CA ILE A 68 3.04 18.02 -20.61
C ILE A 68 3.09 19.48 -20.15
N HIS A 69 4.19 20.17 -20.39
CA HIS A 69 4.28 21.59 -20.03
C HIS A 69 3.20 22.42 -20.74
N THR A 70 3.05 22.24 -22.05
CA THR A 70 2.07 22.94 -22.88
C THR A 70 0.62 22.60 -22.49
N THR A 71 0.31 21.35 -22.12
CA THR A 71 -1.06 21.01 -21.67
C THR A 71 -1.45 21.78 -20.42
N TRP A 72 -0.51 21.94 -19.49
CA TRP A 72 -0.74 22.71 -18.28
C TRP A 72 -0.84 24.23 -18.54
N LEU A 73 0.01 24.79 -19.41
CA LEU A 73 -0.07 26.21 -19.77
C LEU A 73 -1.43 26.61 -20.38
N PHE A 74 -2.04 25.71 -21.16
CA PHE A 74 -3.35 25.95 -21.77
C PHE A 74 -4.54 25.47 -20.95
N GLY A 75 -4.33 24.97 -19.73
CA GLY A 75 -5.41 24.44 -18.87
C GLY A 75 -6.08 23.19 -19.42
N MET A 76 -5.35 22.39 -20.21
CA MET A 76 -5.83 21.19 -20.92
C MET A 76 -5.37 19.88 -20.29
N GLN A 77 -4.69 19.90 -19.15
CA GLN A 77 -4.13 18.74 -18.47
C GLN A 77 -5.15 17.63 -18.11
N LYS A 78 -6.46 17.94 -18.12
CA LYS A 78 -7.55 16.97 -17.89
C LYS A 78 -8.04 16.24 -19.14
N THR A 79 -7.67 16.73 -20.32
CA THR A 79 -8.16 16.22 -21.61
C THR A 79 -7.03 15.87 -22.59
N CYS A 80 -5.83 16.37 -22.32
CA CYS A 80 -4.63 16.15 -23.11
C CYS A 80 -3.41 16.01 -22.18
N PRO A 81 -2.56 14.98 -22.36
CA PRO A 81 -2.74 13.88 -23.30
C PRO A 81 -3.91 12.98 -22.86
N GLY A 82 -4.74 12.54 -23.82
CA GLY A 82 -5.93 11.74 -23.51
C GLY A 82 -5.62 10.29 -23.10
N ASP A 83 -6.66 9.54 -22.71
CA ASP A 83 -6.57 8.15 -22.24
C ASP A 83 -5.96 7.16 -23.24
N MET A 84 -5.98 7.49 -24.53
CA MET A 84 -5.42 6.67 -25.59
C MET A 84 -4.83 7.55 -26.69
N MET A 85 -3.68 7.15 -27.26
CA MET A 85 -3.18 7.74 -28.51
C MET A 85 -3.90 7.12 -29.72
N ARG A 86 -4.23 7.96 -30.70
CA ARG A 86 -4.78 7.53 -31.98
C ARG A 86 -3.71 7.06 -32.97
N LYS A 87 -2.44 7.36 -32.67
CA LYS A 87 -1.27 7.10 -33.53
C LYS A 87 -0.14 6.57 -32.67
N SER A 88 0.87 5.96 -33.30
CA SER A 88 2.07 5.51 -32.60
C SER A 88 2.76 6.65 -31.84
N PRO A 89 3.42 6.39 -30.69
CA PRO A 89 4.12 7.41 -29.92
C PRO A 89 5.09 8.28 -30.73
N GLY A 90 5.88 7.67 -31.62
CA GLY A 90 6.85 8.39 -32.45
C GLY A 90 6.20 9.43 -33.36
N LEU A 91 5.11 9.05 -34.04
CA LEU A 91 4.35 9.97 -34.90
C LEU A 91 3.67 11.10 -34.11
N VAL A 92 3.16 10.81 -32.91
CA VAL A 92 2.59 11.85 -32.04
C VAL A 92 3.65 12.89 -31.66
N LEU A 93 4.86 12.45 -31.31
CA LEU A 93 5.98 13.33 -30.95
C LEU A 93 6.48 14.15 -32.14
N GLU A 94 6.57 13.53 -33.32
CA GLU A 94 6.93 14.23 -34.56
C GLU A 94 5.91 15.34 -34.89
N LEU A 95 4.62 15.01 -34.86
CA LEU A 95 3.55 15.98 -35.12
C LEU A 95 3.53 17.11 -34.08
N PHE A 96 3.82 16.81 -32.81
CA PHE A 96 3.94 17.82 -31.77
C PHE A 96 5.14 18.74 -32.00
N THR A 97 6.30 18.18 -32.37
CA THR A 97 7.53 18.93 -32.60
C THR A 97 7.42 19.87 -33.81
N ASN A 98 6.58 19.50 -34.80
CA ASN A 98 6.31 20.31 -35.99
C ASN A 98 5.34 21.48 -35.74
N LEU A 99 4.79 21.63 -34.53
CA LEU A 99 3.97 22.79 -34.19
C LEU A 99 4.83 24.06 -34.14
N THR A 100 4.40 25.09 -34.86
CA THR A 100 5.10 26.38 -34.94
C THR A 100 4.80 27.26 -33.72
N TYR A 101 5.82 27.96 -33.22
CA TYR A 101 5.70 28.93 -32.14
C TYR A 101 5.63 30.38 -32.69
N PRO A 102 4.92 31.31 -32.01
CA PRO A 102 4.16 31.13 -30.77
C PRO A 102 2.93 30.24 -30.98
N LEU A 103 2.81 29.20 -30.16
CA LEU A 103 1.80 28.17 -30.32
C LEU A 103 0.47 28.70 -29.78
N LYS A 104 -0.57 28.75 -30.61
CA LYS A 104 -1.91 29.16 -30.17
C LYS A 104 -2.64 28.00 -29.51
N ARG A 105 -3.46 28.31 -28.49
CA ARG A 105 -4.28 27.31 -27.79
C ARG A 105 -5.16 26.49 -28.74
N GLU A 106 -5.73 27.11 -29.76
CA GLU A 106 -6.58 26.42 -30.76
C GLU A 106 -5.80 25.40 -31.61
N GLN A 107 -4.56 25.74 -31.99
CA GLN A 107 -3.67 24.83 -32.74
C GLN A 107 -3.30 23.62 -31.87
N PHE A 108 -2.99 23.87 -30.59
CA PHE A 108 -2.70 22.80 -29.64
C PHE A 108 -3.93 21.93 -29.34
N GLN A 109 -5.12 22.54 -29.22
CA GLN A 109 -6.38 21.82 -29.06
C GLN A 109 -6.67 20.91 -30.25
N LYS A 110 -6.45 21.41 -31.47
CA LYS A 110 -6.56 20.61 -32.70
C LYS A 110 -5.59 19.42 -32.67
N PHE A 111 -4.31 19.67 -32.36
CA PHE A 111 -3.32 18.60 -32.19
C PHE A 111 -3.80 17.55 -31.17
N CYS A 112 -4.32 17.96 -30.01
CA CYS A 112 -4.79 17.03 -29.00
C CYS A 112 -5.96 16.17 -29.51
N THR A 113 -6.97 16.78 -30.15
CA THR A 113 -8.14 16.06 -30.68
C THR A 113 -7.78 15.07 -31.79
N GLU A 114 -6.80 15.40 -32.64
CA GLU A 114 -6.38 14.56 -33.76
C GLU A 114 -5.48 13.39 -33.35
N ASN A 115 -4.79 13.49 -32.21
CA ASN A 115 -3.76 12.53 -31.81
C ASN A 115 -4.12 11.75 -30.55
N PHE A 116 -5.08 12.21 -29.74
CA PHE A 116 -5.54 11.52 -28.54
C PHE A 116 -7.05 11.30 -28.55
N ALA A 117 -7.48 10.33 -27.76
CA ALA A 117 -8.87 10.05 -27.47
C ALA A 117 -9.05 9.93 -25.95
N ASN A 118 -10.13 10.51 -25.43
CA ASN A 118 -10.57 10.29 -24.05
C ASN A 118 -11.64 9.22 -24.08
N ILE A 119 -11.30 8.00 -23.66
CA ILE A 119 -12.13 6.81 -23.81
C ILE A 119 -12.15 6.01 -22.51
N SER A 120 -13.22 5.24 -22.32
CA SER A 120 -13.29 4.30 -21.22
C SER A 120 -12.47 3.05 -21.53
N TYR A 121 -11.27 2.94 -20.94
CA TYR A 121 -10.41 1.76 -21.06
C TYR A 121 -10.71 0.67 -20.01
N LEU A 122 -11.68 0.92 -19.13
CA LEU A 122 -12.17 -0.03 -18.13
C LEU A 122 -13.67 -0.26 -18.31
N LYS A 123 -14.09 -1.49 -18.03
CA LYS A 123 -15.50 -1.85 -17.88
C LYS A 123 -15.74 -2.39 -16.48
N GLN A 124 -17.01 -2.38 -16.05
CA GLN A 124 -17.39 -2.98 -14.78
C GLN A 124 -17.14 -4.50 -14.83
N ALA A 125 -16.43 -5.03 -13.84
CA ALA A 125 -16.16 -6.47 -13.76
C ALA A 125 -17.25 -7.22 -13.00
N ASN A 126 -17.46 -8.48 -13.39
CA ASN A 126 -18.36 -9.39 -12.67
C ASN A 126 -17.58 -10.18 -11.61
N LEU A 127 -17.97 -10.03 -10.35
CA LEU A 127 -17.33 -10.71 -9.22
C LEU A 127 -18.04 -12.05 -8.96
N VAL A 128 -17.46 -13.15 -9.46
CA VAL A 128 -18.07 -14.48 -9.47
C VAL A 128 -18.33 -15.08 -8.08
N ASP A 129 -17.55 -14.67 -7.08
CA ASP A 129 -17.63 -15.14 -5.70
C ASP A 129 -18.35 -14.14 -4.77
N TRP A 130 -18.88 -13.04 -5.31
CA TRP A 130 -19.66 -12.10 -4.53
C TRP A 130 -21.00 -12.70 -4.10
N THR A 131 -21.34 -12.54 -2.82
CA THR A 131 -22.66 -12.90 -2.29
C THR A 131 -23.22 -11.75 -1.49
N LYS A 132 -24.55 -11.62 -1.43
CA LYS A 132 -25.22 -10.54 -0.67
C LYS A 132 -24.99 -10.65 0.85
N GLU A 133 -24.94 -11.88 1.34
CA GLU A 133 -24.78 -12.22 2.76
C GLU A 133 -23.61 -13.20 2.93
N PRO A 134 -22.35 -12.73 2.84
CA PRO A 134 -21.20 -13.55 3.17
C PRO A 134 -21.24 -13.95 4.65
N GLU A 135 -20.54 -15.02 5.00
CA GLU A 135 -20.65 -15.68 6.30
C GLU A 135 -20.33 -14.74 7.46
N ASN A 136 -19.28 -13.93 7.33
CA ASN A 136 -18.91 -12.99 8.39
C ASN A 136 -19.97 -11.91 8.64
N ILE A 137 -20.77 -11.52 7.63
CA ILE A 137 -21.92 -10.63 7.82
C ILE A 137 -23.05 -11.35 8.57
N ARG A 138 -23.26 -12.64 8.31
CA ARG A 138 -24.31 -13.42 9.00
C ARG A 138 -24.04 -13.54 10.49
N ARG A 139 -22.77 -13.75 10.86
CA ARG A 139 -22.27 -13.91 12.23
C ARG A 139 -22.38 -12.65 13.10
N LEU A 140 -22.52 -11.47 12.49
CA LEU A 140 -22.73 -10.22 13.23
C LEU A 140 -24.06 -10.23 13.96
N GLN A 141 -24.00 -10.04 15.28
CA GLN A 141 -25.17 -9.96 16.17
C GLN A 141 -25.81 -8.56 16.15
N ASP A 142 -25.00 -7.51 16.06
CA ASP A 142 -25.50 -6.13 15.98
C ASP A 142 -26.17 -5.89 14.60
N THR A 143 -27.48 -5.63 14.62
CA THR A 143 -28.28 -5.42 13.41
C THR A 143 -27.87 -4.15 12.65
N LYS A 144 -27.44 -3.08 13.34
CA LYS A 144 -26.94 -1.85 12.70
C LYS A 144 -25.62 -2.13 12.00
N LEU A 145 -24.71 -2.83 12.68
CA LEU A 145 -23.41 -3.21 12.13
C LEU A 145 -23.56 -4.14 10.92
N LYS A 146 -24.49 -5.10 11.01
CA LYS A 146 -24.84 -6.01 9.91
C LYS A 146 -25.36 -5.26 8.69
N LYS A 147 -26.28 -4.29 8.86
CA LYS A 147 -26.77 -3.42 7.77
C LYS A 147 -25.65 -2.59 7.16
N PHE A 148 -24.75 -2.06 7.97
CA PHE A 148 -23.62 -1.28 7.50
C PHE A 148 -22.63 -2.14 6.69
N ALA A 149 -22.25 -3.31 7.21
CA ALA A 149 -21.37 -4.25 6.52
C ALA A 149 -21.97 -4.72 5.18
N ARG A 150 -23.29 -4.91 5.09
CA ARG A 150 -23.99 -5.20 3.82
C ARG A 150 -23.81 -4.10 2.79
N LYS A 151 -23.98 -2.83 3.18
CA LYS A 151 -23.76 -1.70 2.27
C LYS A 151 -22.31 -1.65 1.76
N LEU A 152 -21.33 -1.87 2.65
CA LEU A 152 -19.92 -1.91 2.24
C LEU A 152 -19.64 -3.07 1.28
N ASN A 153 -20.23 -4.25 1.52
CA ASN A 153 -20.13 -5.40 0.63
C ASN A 153 -20.72 -5.14 -0.76
N GLU A 154 -21.81 -4.37 -0.87
CA GLU A 154 -22.40 -3.97 -2.16
C GLU A 154 -21.46 -3.07 -2.97
N LEU A 155 -20.62 -2.25 -2.32
CA LEU A 155 -19.68 -1.36 -3.00
C LEU A 155 -18.60 -2.12 -3.78
N TRP A 156 -18.28 -3.36 -3.43
CA TRP A 156 -17.32 -4.16 -4.21
C TRP A 156 -17.74 -4.30 -5.67
N LYS A 157 -19.02 -4.53 -5.94
CA LYS A 157 -19.55 -4.59 -7.31
C LYS A 157 -19.43 -3.25 -8.04
N VAL A 158 -19.52 -2.13 -7.31
CA VAL A 158 -19.41 -0.77 -7.87
C VAL A 158 -17.96 -0.41 -8.17
N LEU A 159 -17.00 -0.93 -7.38
CA LEU A 159 -15.57 -0.64 -7.51
C LEU A 159 -14.81 -1.66 -8.38
N ALA A 160 -15.42 -2.79 -8.72
CA ALA A 160 -14.79 -3.81 -9.57
C ALA A 160 -14.66 -3.35 -11.03
N ARG A 161 -13.46 -3.49 -11.57
CA ARG A 161 -13.11 -3.13 -12.94
C ARG A 161 -12.27 -4.23 -13.59
N GLU A 162 -12.33 -4.27 -14.91
CA GLU A 162 -11.44 -5.04 -15.76
C GLU A 162 -11.16 -4.22 -17.04
N PHE A 163 -10.01 -4.47 -17.67
CA PHE A 163 -9.66 -3.79 -18.91
C PHE A 163 -10.55 -4.24 -20.07
N VAL A 164 -10.86 -3.31 -20.97
CA VAL A 164 -11.53 -3.65 -22.23
C VAL A 164 -10.55 -4.39 -23.16
N GLU A 165 -11.06 -5.25 -24.05
CA GLU A 165 -10.23 -6.07 -24.93
C GLU A 165 -9.22 -5.25 -25.76
N GLN A 166 -9.60 -4.03 -26.16
CA GLN A 166 -8.73 -3.13 -26.92
C GLN A 166 -7.40 -2.82 -26.21
N VAL A 167 -7.41 -2.69 -24.88
CA VAL A 167 -6.20 -2.44 -24.09
C VAL A 167 -5.20 -3.57 -24.25
N HIS A 168 -5.67 -4.81 -24.33
CA HIS A 168 -4.81 -5.98 -24.52
C HIS A 168 -4.35 -6.14 -25.97
N LYS A 169 -5.11 -5.64 -26.95
CA LYS A 169 -4.75 -5.69 -28.38
C LYS A 169 -3.70 -4.66 -28.77
N THR A 170 -3.75 -3.45 -28.20
CA THR A 170 -2.84 -2.35 -28.51
C THR A 170 -2.35 -1.64 -27.24
N PRO A 171 -1.69 -2.34 -26.31
CA PRO A 171 -1.29 -1.78 -25.01
C PRO A 171 -0.34 -0.58 -25.14
N GLU A 172 0.46 -0.52 -26.21
CA GLU A 172 1.37 0.57 -26.53
C GLU A 172 0.69 1.91 -26.78
N LEU A 173 -0.62 1.91 -27.02
CA LEU A 173 -1.41 3.13 -27.24
C LEU A 173 -2.02 3.72 -25.96
N PHE A 174 -1.88 3.04 -24.82
CA PHE A 174 -2.47 3.48 -23.55
C PHE A 174 -1.40 3.79 -22.50
N PRO A 175 -1.57 4.82 -21.66
CA PRO A 175 -0.65 5.18 -20.59
C PRO A 175 -0.87 4.35 -19.31
N ILE A 176 -1.11 3.04 -19.46
CA ILE A 176 -1.44 2.14 -18.35
C ILE A 176 -0.56 0.89 -18.37
N LEU A 177 -0.49 0.23 -17.23
CA LEU A 177 0.09 -1.10 -17.06
C LEU A 177 -1.07 -2.10 -17.04
N PRO A 178 -1.36 -2.81 -18.14
CA PRO A 178 -2.51 -3.71 -18.18
C PRO A 178 -2.28 -4.98 -17.36
N VAL A 179 -3.31 -5.45 -16.67
CA VAL A 179 -3.35 -6.74 -15.98
C VAL A 179 -4.53 -7.58 -16.47
N SER A 180 -4.43 -8.91 -16.35
CA SER A 180 -5.36 -9.82 -17.06
C SER A 180 -6.67 -10.08 -16.32
N ASN A 181 -6.66 -10.06 -14.98
CA ASN A 181 -7.85 -10.35 -14.19
C ASN A 181 -8.56 -9.07 -13.75
N ALA A 182 -9.80 -9.22 -13.28
CA ALA A 182 -10.51 -8.16 -12.58
C ALA A 182 -9.76 -7.68 -11.33
N PHE A 183 -9.97 -6.42 -10.98
CA PHE A 183 -9.42 -5.79 -9.79
C PHE A 183 -10.44 -4.81 -9.20
N ILE A 184 -10.18 -4.35 -7.98
CA ILE A 184 -11.00 -3.34 -7.32
C ILE A 184 -10.25 -2.01 -7.34
N VAL A 185 -10.89 -0.96 -7.81
CA VAL A 185 -10.33 0.40 -7.76
C VAL A 185 -10.59 1.05 -6.40
N PRO A 186 -9.79 2.04 -5.98
CA PRO A 186 -10.06 2.79 -4.77
C PRO A 186 -11.41 3.53 -4.85
N GLY A 187 -11.71 4.18 -5.99
CA GLY A 187 -12.98 4.86 -6.20
C GLY A 187 -12.84 6.36 -6.45
N GLY A 188 -13.98 7.03 -6.69
CA GLY A 188 -13.98 8.43 -7.09
C GLY A 188 -13.19 8.66 -8.38
N SER A 189 -12.24 9.59 -8.37
CA SER A 189 -11.39 9.91 -9.53
C SER A 189 -10.27 8.88 -9.77
N PHE A 190 -10.04 7.97 -8.82
CA PHE A 190 -9.04 6.91 -8.89
C PHE A 190 -9.65 5.65 -9.49
N GLN A 191 -9.80 5.65 -10.82
CA GLN A 191 -10.39 4.55 -11.58
C GLN A 191 -9.32 3.59 -12.13
N ILE A 192 -8.41 3.10 -11.29
CA ILE A 192 -7.47 2.01 -11.61
C ILE A 192 -6.99 1.35 -10.32
N TYR A 193 -6.29 0.22 -10.39
CA TYR A 193 -5.70 -0.40 -9.20
C TYR A 193 -4.51 0.41 -8.68
N PHE A 194 -4.47 0.58 -7.36
CA PHE A 194 -3.36 1.17 -6.61
C PHE A 194 -2.77 0.11 -5.68
N TYR A 195 -1.44 0.10 -5.56
CA TYR A 195 -0.73 -1.02 -4.95
C TYR A 195 -1.09 -1.17 -3.47
N TRP A 196 -0.76 -0.20 -2.63
CA TRP A 196 -1.02 -0.35 -1.20
C TRP A 196 -2.51 -0.29 -0.85
N ASP A 197 -3.36 0.43 -1.60
CA ASP A 197 -4.83 0.41 -1.46
C ASP A 197 -5.37 -1.02 -1.51
N SER A 198 -4.81 -1.84 -2.40
CA SER A 198 -5.17 -3.24 -2.59
C SER A 198 -5.01 -4.06 -1.31
N TYR A 199 -4.17 -3.64 -0.36
CA TYR A 199 -3.98 -4.35 0.91
C TYR A 199 -5.25 -4.34 1.75
N TRP A 200 -5.81 -3.16 2.00
CA TRP A 200 -7.05 -3.04 2.77
C TRP A 200 -8.25 -3.56 1.98
N ILE A 201 -8.30 -3.31 0.67
CA ILE A 201 -9.30 -3.90 -0.22
C ILE A 201 -9.32 -5.42 -0.05
N ASN A 202 -8.16 -6.09 -0.12
CA ASN A 202 -8.07 -7.54 0.04
C ASN A 202 -8.59 -8.00 1.40
N LYS A 203 -8.29 -7.30 2.50
CA LYS A 203 -8.87 -7.62 3.81
C LYS A 203 -10.41 -7.54 3.81
N GLY A 204 -10.96 -6.52 3.17
CA GLY A 204 -12.41 -6.36 3.02
C GLY A 204 -13.07 -7.42 2.14
N LEU A 205 -12.39 -7.85 1.07
CA LEU A 205 -12.83 -8.94 0.20
C LEU A 205 -12.77 -10.28 0.95
N LEU A 206 -11.72 -10.54 1.73
CA LEU A 206 -11.61 -11.75 2.57
C LEU A 206 -12.72 -11.78 3.64
N PHE A 207 -13.01 -10.65 4.29
CA PHE A 207 -14.19 -10.53 5.16
C PHE A 207 -15.47 -10.90 4.41
N SER A 208 -15.58 -10.51 3.15
CA SER A 208 -16.73 -10.75 2.28
C SER A 208 -16.72 -12.15 1.63
N ASN A 209 -15.84 -13.07 2.07
CA ASN A 209 -15.64 -14.42 1.53
C ASN A 209 -15.25 -14.47 0.04
N MET A 210 -14.69 -13.39 -0.52
CA MET A 210 -14.35 -13.25 -1.94
C MET A 210 -12.90 -13.66 -2.24
N SER A 211 -12.55 -14.89 -1.90
CA SER A 211 -11.18 -15.41 -2.06
C SER A 211 -10.75 -15.58 -3.53
N THR A 212 -11.68 -15.84 -4.45
CA THR A 212 -11.35 -15.94 -5.89
C THR A 212 -10.96 -14.56 -6.43
N THR A 213 -11.70 -13.52 -6.06
CA THR A 213 -11.36 -12.14 -6.41
C THR A 213 -10.01 -11.73 -5.83
N VAL A 214 -9.71 -12.07 -4.57
CA VAL A 214 -8.40 -11.77 -3.96
C VAL A 214 -7.28 -12.50 -4.69
N ARG A 215 -7.45 -13.78 -5.02
CA ARG A 215 -6.48 -14.55 -5.82
C ARG A 215 -6.17 -13.84 -7.15
N GLN A 216 -7.19 -13.40 -7.86
CA GLN A 216 -7.05 -12.68 -9.13
C GLN A 216 -6.24 -11.38 -8.99
N ILE A 217 -6.48 -10.61 -7.92
CA ILE A 217 -5.70 -9.40 -7.60
C ILE A 217 -4.23 -9.77 -7.31
N LEU A 218 -3.97 -10.83 -6.54
CA LEU A 218 -2.60 -11.28 -6.26
C LEU A 218 -1.87 -11.72 -7.53
N GLU A 219 -2.55 -12.44 -8.43
CA GLU A 219 -2.01 -12.84 -9.73
C GLU A 219 -1.72 -11.62 -10.63
N ASN A 220 -2.59 -10.61 -10.60
CA ASN A 220 -2.33 -9.34 -11.29
C ASN A 220 -1.06 -8.66 -10.75
N LEU A 221 -0.93 -8.50 -9.43
CA LEU A 221 0.26 -7.88 -8.82
C LEU A 221 1.54 -8.70 -9.07
N ALA A 222 1.46 -10.03 -9.02
CA ALA A 222 2.53 -10.93 -9.40
C ALA A 222 2.98 -10.72 -10.86
N SER A 223 2.02 -10.56 -11.78
CA SER A 223 2.34 -10.26 -13.18
C SER A 223 3.08 -8.93 -13.32
N VAL A 224 2.69 -7.90 -12.56
CA VAL A 224 3.38 -6.60 -12.55
C VAL A 224 4.82 -6.76 -12.05
N VAL A 225 5.05 -7.49 -10.95
CA VAL A 225 6.41 -7.79 -10.46
C VAL A 225 7.23 -8.53 -11.50
N ARG A 226 6.65 -9.51 -12.19
CA ARG A 226 7.34 -10.27 -13.23
C ARG A 226 7.88 -9.36 -14.33
N PHE A 227 7.12 -8.34 -14.76
CA PHE A 227 7.51 -7.43 -15.84
C PHE A 227 8.39 -6.25 -15.37
N HIS A 228 8.14 -5.70 -14.18
CA HIS A 228 8.79 -4.47 -13.70
C HIS A 228 9.84 -4.70 -12.60
N GLY A 229 9.87 -5.89 -11.98
CA GLY A 229 10.72 -6.24 -10.84
C GLY A 229 10.18 -5.79 -9.48
N PHE A 230 9.14 -4.95 -9.46
CA PHE A 230 8.44 -4.46 -8.28
C PHE A 230 7.01 -4.06 -8.69
N ILE A 231 6.19 -3.65 -7.72
CA ILE A 231 4.85 -3.13 -7.98
C ILE A 231 4.90 -1.60 -7.92
N PRO A 232 4.66 -0.88 -9.02
CA PRO A 232 4.54 0.57 -8.99
C PRO A 232 3.34 1.03 -8.15
N ASN A 233 3.33 2.31 -7.78
CA ASN A 233 2.27 2.94 -7.00
C ASN A 233 0.86 2.63 -7.54
N SER A 234 0.69 2.63 -8.86
CA SER A 234 -0.54 2.19 -9.53
C SER A 234 -0.27 1.61 -10.92
N GLY A 235 -1.33 1.12 -11.57
CA GLY A 235 -1.32 0.67 -12.96
C GLY A 235 -1.21 1.77 -14.02
N ILE A 236 -0.61 2.92 -13.72
CA ILE A 236 -0.48 4.06 -14.63
C ILE A 236 1.00 4.29 -14.95
N VAL A 237 1.32 4.54 -16.22
CA VAL A 237 2.71 4.71 -16.70
C VAL A 237 3.40 5.90 -16.00
N GLN A 238 2.68 7.00 -15.76
CA GLN A 238 3.14 8.18 -15.00
C GLN A 238 3.56 7.86 -13.56
N LEU A 239 3.16 6.70 -13.03
CA LEU A 239 3.46 6.27 -11.66
C LEU A 239 4.45 5.10 -11.63
N SER A 240 5.02 4.72 -12.78
CA SER A 240 5.83 3.50 -12.97
C SER A 240 7.22 3.50 -12.33
N GLN A 241 7.79 4.65 -11.95
CA GLN A 241 9.14 4.76 -11.35
C GLN A 241 9.15 4.84 -9.81
N ARG A 242 7.97 4.83 -9.18
CA ARG A 242 7.82 4.88 -7.73
C ARG A 242 6.86 3.79 -7.27
N SER A 243 7.20 3.15 -6.17
CA SER A 243 6.39 2.09 -5.57
C SER A 243 5.32 2.67 -4.63
N ASN A 244 4.75 1.82 -3.79
CA ASN A 244 4.10 2.17 -2.53
C ASN A 244 4.69 1.32 -1.39
N PRO A 245 4.29 1.51 -0.12
CA PRO A 245 4.71 0.63 0.96
C PRO A 245 4.57 -0.86 0.60
N PRO A 246 5.61 -1.69 0.77
CA PRO A 246 5.63 -3.04 0.22
C PRO A 246 4.77 -3.99 1.06
N LEU A 247 3.49 -4.11 0.69
CA LEU A 247 2.52 -4.90 1.43
C LEU A 247 2.05 -6.16 0.67
N PHE A 248 2.58 -6.44 -0.52
CA PHE A 248 2.20 -7.62 -1.30
C PHE A 248 2.46 -8.93 -0.56
N THR A 249 3.58 -9.03 0.15
CA THR A 249 3.88 -10.19 1.03
C THR A 249 2.80 -10.38 2.09
N GLN A 250 2.29 -9.29 2.69
CA GLN A 250 1.22 -9.35 3.69
C GLN A 250 -0.13 -9.69 3.06
N MET A 251 -0.41 -9.24 1.83
CA MET A 251 -1.62 -9.66 1.11
C MET A 251 -1.64 -11.17 0.85
N VAL A 252 -0.49 -11.76 0.47
CA VAL A 252 -0.38 -13.22 0.31
C VAL A 252 -0.53 -13.94 1.65
N ALA A 253 -0.01 -13.36 2.75
CA ALA A 253 -0.21 -13.89 4.10
C ALA A 253 -1.67 -13.91 4.54
N ASP A 254 -2.38 -12.79 4.39
CA ASP A 254 -3.81 -12.71 4.70
C ASP A 254 -4.62 -13.76 3.90
N TYR A 255 -4.27 -13.93 2.61
CA TYR A 255 -4.92 -14.95 1.76
C TYR A 255 -4.60 -16.38 2.21
N TYR A 256 -3.34 -16.67 2.51
CA TYR A 256 -2.92 -17.99 2.97
C TYR A 256 -3.54 -18.34 4.32
N ASP A 257 -3.56 -17.41 5.28
CA ASP A 257 -4.16 -17.60 6.60
C ASP A 257 -5.67 -17.87 6.50
N THR A 258 -6.34 -17.28 5.49
CA THR A 258 -7.77 -17.49 5.26
C THR A 258 -8.08 -18.80 4.54
N THR A 259 -7.23 -19.24 3.60
CA THR A 259 -7.56 -20.32 2.65
C THR A 259 -6.76 -21.60 2.83
N GLY A 260 -5.60 -21.54 3.50
CA GLY A 260 -4.63 -22.64 3.56
C GLY A 260 -4.06 -23.03 2.19
N ASN A 261 -4.25 -22.22 1.15
CA ASN A 261 -3.92 -22.59 -0.23
C ASN A 261 -2.40 -22.57 -0.47
N ARG A 262 -1.76 -23.71 -0.20
CA ARG A 262 -0.33 -23.93 -0.39
C ARG A 262 0.10 -23.86 -1.87
N THR A 263 -0.81 -24.17 -2.81
CA THR A 263 -0.53 -24.08 -4.25
C THR A 263 -0.29 -22.64 -4.66
N LEU A 264 -1.21 -21.73 -4.32
CA LEU A 264 -1.03 -20.30 -4.61
C LEU A 264 0.22 -19.75 -3.91
N LEU A 265 0.46 -20.14 -2.65
CA LEU A 265 1.68 -19.72 -1.95
C LEU A 265 2.94 -20.09 -2.75
N LYS A 266 3.03 -21.32 -3.25
CA LYS A 266 4.15 -21.79 -4.08
C LYS A 266 4.27 -21.00 -5.39
N GLU A 267 3.15 -20.67 -6.03
CA GLU A 267 3.09 -19.86 -7.26
C GLU A 267 3.55 -18.41 -7.03
N MET A 268 3.28 -17.84 -5.85
CA MET A 268 3.61 -16.45 -5.52
C MET A 268 5.07 -16.25 -5.10
N MET A 269 5.73 -17.28 -4.56
CA MET A 269 7.08 -17.14 -3.98
C MET A 269 8.12 -16.43 -4.87
N PRO A 270 8.26 -16.76 -6.18
CA PRO A 270 9.26 -16.09 -7.02
C PRO A 270 9.06 -14.57 -7.06
N TRP A 271 7.81 -14.10 -7.07
CA TRP A 271 7.45 -12.69 -7.16
C TRP A 271 7.65 -11.98 -5.83
N LEU A 272 7.33 -12.64 -4.71
CA LEU A 272 7.63 -12.11 -3.38
C LEU A 272 9.14 -11.94 -3.16
N ASP A 273 9.94 -12.94 -3.54
CA ASP A 273 11.40 -12.86 -3.46
C ASP A 273 11.95 -11.74 -4.38
N GLN A 274 11.41 -11.63 -5.60
CA GLN A 274 11.81 -10.61 -6.58
C GLN A 274 11.54 -9.19 -6.09
N GLU A 275 10.37 -8.91 -5.50
CA GLU A 275 10.07 -7.59 -4.96
C GLU A 275 11.05 -7.23 -3.82
N MET A 276 11.35 -8.17 -2.91
CA MET A 276 12.30 -7.92 -1.83
C MET A 276 13.72 -7.67 -2.34
N LEU A 277 14.14 -8.38 -3.39
CA LEU A 277 15.42 -8.13 -4.06
C LEU A 277 15.45 -6.71 -4.67
N TRP A 278 14.35 -6.26 -5.26
CA TRP A 278 14.26 -4.91 -5.80
C TRP A 278 14.38 -3.84 -4.71
N TRP A 279 13.70 -3.97 -3.57
CA TRP A 279 13.84 -3.03 -2.44
C TRP A 279 15.27 -3.03 -1.89
N GLY A 280 15.85 -4.23 -1.73
CA GLY A 280 17.24 -4.41 -1.27
C GLY A 280 18.28 -3.77 -2.19
N LYS A 281 18.00 -3.68 -3.49
CA LYS A 281 18.88 -3.07 -4.50
C LYS A 281 18.67 -1.57 -4.64
N ASN A 282 17.41 -1.11 -4.68
CA ASN A 282 17.07 0.24 -5.15
C ASN A 282 16.68 1.23 -4.04
N ARG A 283 16.39 0.75 -2.83
CA ARG A 283 15.85 1.57 -1.72
C ARG A 283 16.62 1.42 -0.43
N THR A 284 17.81 0.85 -0.50
CA THR A 284 18.67 0.64 0.68
C THR A 284 19.74 1.72 0.79
N LEU A 285 20.06 2.12 2.01
CA LEU A 285 21.19 2.98 2.35
C LEU A 285 21.90 2.50 3.63
N GLU A 286 23.11 3.02 3.88
CA GLU A 286 23.81 2.88 5.16
C GLU A 286 23.56 4.12 6.02
N VAL A 287 22.99 3.93 7.22
CA VAL A 287 22.79 4.96 8.23
C VAL A 287 23.94 4.89 9.23
N LYS A 288 24.68 5.98 9.39
CA LYS A 288 25.75 6.11 10.38
C LYS A 288 25.26 6.97 11.55
N LEU A 289 25.13 6.35 12.73
CA LEU A 289 24.77 7.05 13.95
C LEU A 289 25.96 7.87 14.51
N PRO A 290 25.72 8.89 15.34
CA PRO A 290 26.78 9.64 16.03
C PRO A 290 27.74 8.76 16.86
N SER A 291 27.25 7.62 17.35
CA SER A 291 28.07 6.62 18.06
C SER A 291 29.07 5.87 17.17
N GLY A 292 29.06 6.09 15.85
CA GLY A 292 29.87 5.39 14.87
C GLY A 292 29.29 4.05 14.40
N ARG A 293 28.23 3.54 15.06
CA ARG A 293 27.50 2.35 14.61
C ARG A 293 26.83 2.60 13.26
N LYS A 294 26.82 1.58 12.41
CA LYS A 294 26.27 1.61 11.05
C LYS A 294 25.18 0.57 10.89
N TYR A 295 24.10 0.95 10.24
CA TYR A 295 22.98 0.06 9.95
C TYR A 295 22.56 0.18 8.49
N ARG A 296 22.32 -0.96 7.84
CA ARG A 296 21.72 -1.01 6.51
C ARG A 296 20.20 -0.93 6.67
N MET A 297 19.59 0.11 6.13
CA MET A 297 18.17 0.42 6.29
C MET A 297 17.51 0.76 4.95
N TYR A 298 16.21 1.03 4.96
CA TYR A 298 15.42 1.35 3.78
C TYR A 298 14.93 2.81 3.82
N GLN A 299 14.84 3.43 2.65
CA GLN A 299 14.36 4.79 2.48
C GLN A 299 13.50 4.89 1.21
N TYR A 300 12.40 5.65 1.27
CA TYR A 300 11.62 6.03 0.09
C TYR A 300 12.48 6.93 -0.81
N ARG A 301 12.68 6.51 -2.06
CA ARG A 301 13.63 7.13 -2.99
C ARG A 301 13.22 6.85 -4.43
N ALA A 302 12.15 7.50 -4.85
CA ALA A 302 11.67 7.41 -6.23
C ALA A 302 12.78 7.82 -7.22
N LEU A 303 12.90 7.10 -8.34
CA LEU A 303 13.91 7.37 -9.37
C LEU A 303 13.40 8.42 -10.37
N SER A 304 13.11 9.62 -9.87
CA SER A 304 12.70 10.76 -10.69
C SER A 304 13.21 12.04 -10.07
N ASN A 305 13.64 12.98 -10.91
CA ASN A 305 13.93 14.35 -10.52
C ASN A 305 13.20 15.35 -11.40
N CYS A 306 11.99 14.99 -11.84
CA CYS A 306 11.09 15.84 -12.61
C CYS A 306 9.84 16.23 -11.81
N PRO A 307 9.22 17.39 -12.13
CA PRO A 307 7.85 17.69 -11.68
C PRO A 307 6.89 16.59 -12.10
N ARG A 308 5.96 16.19 -11.23
CA ARG A 308 5.01 15.11 -11.55
C ARG A 308 3.96 15.59 -12.57
N PRO A 309 3.61 14.82 -13.60
CA PRO A 309 2.66 15.24 -14.64
C PRO A 309 1.25 15.52 -14.10
N GLU A 310 0.84 14.83 -13.04
CA GLU A 310 -0.47 15.00 -12.39
C GLU A 310 -0.61 16.29 -11.58
N ASN A 311 0.50 16.97 -11.24
CA ASN A 311 0.47 18.26 -10.57
C ASN A 311 1.59 19.22 -11.04
N TYR A 312 1.84 19.22 -12.35
CA TYR A 312 3.07 19.72 -12.96
C TYR A 312 3.47 21.15 -12.59
N LEU A 313 2.58 22.13 -12.75
CA LEU A 313 2.94 23.54 -12.49
C LEU A 313 3.21 23.83 -11.01
N ILE A 314 2.47 23.17 -10.13
CA ILE A 314 2.66 23.31 -8.68
C ILE A 314 4.01 22.72 -8.29
N ASP A 315 4.30 21.49 -8.76
CA ASP A 315 5.58 20.83 -8.51
C ASP A 315 6.76 21.62 -9.11
N LEU A 316 6.62 22.11 -10.35
CA LEU A 316 7.61 22.96 -11.01
C LEU A 316 7.94 24.18 -10.15
N ASN A 317 6.91 24.90 -9.68
CA ASN A 317 7.08 26.05 -8.80
C ASN A 317 7.72 25.66 -7.44
N ASN A 318 7.33 24.54 -6.84
CA ASN A 318 7.93 24.07 -5.58
C ASN A 318 9.44 23.83 -5.73
N GLY A 319 9.87 23.27 -6.85
CA GLY A 319 11.28 23.05 -7.14
C GLY A 319 12.04 24.35 -7.39
N LEU A 320 11.56 25.19 -8.32
CA LEU A 320 12.26 26.43 -8.71
C LEU A 320 12.35 27.45 -7.58
N ASN A 321 11.33 27.53 -6.72
CA ASN A 321 11.26 28.49 -5.61
C ASN A 321 11.52 27.83 -4.24
N GLY A 322 11.98 26.58 -4.21
CA GLY A 322 12.26 25.80 -3.01
C GLY A 322 13.53 26.21 -2.27
N THR A 323 13.84 25.52 -1.17
CA THR A 323 15.04 25.79 -0.35
C THR A 323 16.32 25.12 -0.86
N GLY A 324 16.24 24.27 -1.88
CA GLY A 324 17.36 23.49 -2.40
C GLY A 324 17.36 23.42 -3.93
N HIS A 325 18.20 22.56 -4.48
CA HIS A 325 18.20 22.30 -5.92
C HIS A 325 16.83 21.79 -6.39
N PRO A 326 16.26 22.33 -7.48
CA PRO A 326 14.93 21.93 -7.97
C PRO A 326 14.80 20.41 -8.15
N GLU A 327 15.84 19.75 -8.67
CA GLU A 327 15.91 18.31 -8.90
C GLU A 327 15.75 17.52 -7.60
N PHE A 328 16.35 17.99 -6.50
CA PHE A 328 16.24 17.36 -5.19
C PHE A 328 14.83 17.51 -4.62
N ILE A 329 14.22 18.69 -4.77
CA ILE A 329 12.85 18.95 -4.35
C ILE A 329 11.88 18.04 -5.11
N TRP A 330 11.98 17.97 -6.44
CA TRP A 330 11.13 17.10 -7.26
C TRP A 330 11.30 15.62 -6.93
N SER A 331 12.53 15.16 -6.70
CA SER A 331 12.81 13.80 -6.20
C SER A 331 12.17 13.54 -4.84
N SER A 332 12.24 14.51 -3.93
CA SER A 332 11.64 14.40 -2.60
C SER A 332 10.12 14.38 -2.64
N ILE A 333 9.50 15.11 -3.57
CA ILE A 333 8.07 15.08 -3.86
C ILE A 333 7.66 13.68 -4.35
N ALA A 334 8.33 13.14 -5.37
CA ALA A 334 8.04 11.81 -5.88
C ALA A 334 8.27 10.71 -4.81
N SER A 335 9.28 10.88 -3.97
CA SER A 335 9.58 9.95 -2.87
C SER A 335 8.55 10.02 -1.74
N ALA A 336 7.96 11.19 -1.45
CA ALA A 336 6.84 11.28 -0.51
C ALA A 336 5.60 10.55 -1.05
N CYS A 337 5.34 10.62 -2.37
CA CYS A 337 4.27 9.84 -3.00
C CYS A 337 4.51 8.33 -2.92
N GLU A 338 5.77 7.89 -2.99
CA GLU A 338 6.14 6.48 -2.77
C GLU A 338 5.78 6.00 -1.36
N SER A 339 5.79 6.89 -0.36
CA SER A 339 5.42 6.54 1.02
C SER A 339 3.94 6.29 1.23
N GLY A 340 3.08 6.78 0.33
CA GLY A 340 1.63 6.86 0.55
C GLY A 340 1.20 7.95 1.54
N ILE A 341 2.09 8.84 1.98
CA ILE A 341 1.79 9.99 2.86
C ILE A 341 2.18 11.31 2.14
N ASP A 342 1.57 11.59 1.00
CA ASP A 342 1.82 12.78 0.16
C ASP A 342 0.68 13.82 0.22
N PHE A 343 0.83 15.00 0.83
CA PHE A 343 1.99 15.45 1.60
C PHE A 343 1.61 15.67 3.06
N SER A 344 2.66 15.70 3.88
CA SER A 344 2.64 15.90 5.32
C SER A 344 3.91 16.63 5.70
N THR A 345 3.82 17.44 6.75
CA THR A 345 4.95 18.02 7.48
C THR A 345 5.96 16.98 7.97
N ARG A 346 5.64 15.69 7.90
CA ARG A 346 6.58 14.56 8.11
C ARG A 346 7.83 14.73 7.25
N TRP A 347 7.64 15.16 6.00
CA TRP A 347 8.67 15.19 4.97
C TRP A 347 9.35 16.54 4.77
N PHE A 348 8.92 17.58 5.48
CA PHE A 348 9.39 18.95 5.30
C PHE A 348 10.48 19.32 6.31
N ALA A 349 11.28 20.35 6.03
CA ALA A 349 12.12 20.93 7.07
C ALA A 349 11.25 21.55 8.17
N HIS A 350 11.60 21.32 9.44
CA HIS A 350 10.87 21.91 10.59
C HIS A 350 11.40 23.29 10.99
N GLN A 351 12.51 23.72 10.38
CA GLN A 351 13.19 24.98 10.68
C GLN A 351 13.74 25.59 9.39
N GLY A 352 14.04 26.89 9.44
CA GLY A 352 14.61 27.63 8.31
C GLY A 352 13.56 28.21 7.36
N LYS A 353 14.02 28.62 6.17
CA LYS A 353 13.16 29.23 5.15
C LYS A 353 12.08 28.23 4.73
N TYR A 354 10.83 28.68 4.66
CA TYR A 354 9.68 27.83 4.27
C TYR A 354 9.50 26.56 5.11
N ALA A 355 9.93 26.59 6.38
CA ALA A 355 9.69 25.49 7.32
C ALA A 355 8.22 25.05 7.32
N GLU A 356 8.01 23.75 7.43
CA GLU A 356 6.70 23.10 7.46
C GLU A 356 5.85 23.32 6.19
N THR A 357 6.49 23.63 5.06
CA THR A 357 5.82 23.74 3.76
C THR A 357 6.49 22.87 2.70
N LYS A 358 5.76 22.57 1.61
CA LYS A 358 6.26 21.78 0.49
C LYS A 358 7.49 22.37 -0.23
N TYR A 359 7.75 23.67 -0.10
CA TYR A 359 8.98 24.31 -0.62
C TYR A 359 10.26 23.85 0.10
N SER A 360 10.13 23.26 1.29
CA SER A 360 11.24 22.68 2.06
C SER A 360 11.16 21.15 2.17
N ILE A 361 10.42 20.49 1.27
CA ILE A 361 10.32 19.04 1.24
C ILE A 361 11.68 18.38 0.98
N ARG A 362 12.00 17.37 1.78
CA ARG A 362 13.29 16.68 1.78
C ARG A 362 13.17 15.22 2.17
N THR A 363 12.15 14.52 1.66
CA THR A 363 11.89 13.09 1.92
C THR A 363 13.14 12.23 1.72
N ASN A 364 14.00 12.56 0.76
CA ASN A 364 15.24 11.83 0.49
C ASN A 364 16.31 11.96 1.59
N ASP A 365 16.12 12.84 2.59
CA ASP A 365 16.99 12.97 3.76
C ASP A 365 16.41 12.29 5.02
N ILE A 366 15.27 11.61 4.90
CA ILE A 366 14.57 11.02 6.04
C ILE A 366 14.58 9.50 5.90
N VAL A 367 14.96 8.79 6.96
CA VAL A 367 14.84 7.33 7.06
C VAL A 367 13.58 7.03 7.86
N PRO A 368 12.53 6.49 7.22
CA PRO A 368 11.21 6.44 7.84
C PRO A 368 10.97 5.12 8.59
N VAL A 369 10.30 5.19 9.73
CA VAL A 369 10.01 4.05 10.61
C VAL A 369 9.16 3.00 9.88
N ASP A 370 8.06 3.42 9.28
CA ASP A 370 7.07 2.58 8.62
C ASP A 370 7.68 1.67 7.54
N LEU A 371 8.47 2.22 6.60
CA LEU A 371 9.11 1.41 5.56
C LEU A 371 9.99 0.30 6.14
N ASN A 372 10.80 0.63 7.13
CA ASN A 372 11.72 -0.32 7.76
C ASN A 372 10.97 -1.38 8.56
N VAL A 373 9.84 -1.02 9.18
CA VAL A 373 8.93 -1.98 9.81
C VAL A 373 8.29 -2.89 8.77
N PHE A 374 7.77 -2.37 7.66
CA PHE A 374 7.15 -3.19 6.61
C PHE A 374 8.16 -4.16 5.99
N MET A 375 9.40 -3.72 5.74
CA MET A 375 10.46 -4.61 5.26
C MET A 375 10.79 -5.71 6.28
N ALA A 376 10.89 -5.37 7.57
CA ALA A 376 11.11 -6.38 8.61
C ALA A 376 9.94 -7.36 8.71
N TRP A 377 8.71 -6.86 8.62
CA TRP A 377 7.49 -7.66 8.64
C TRP A 377 7.46 -8.64 7.46
N ASN A 378 7.81 -8.18 6.26
CA ASN A 378 7.94 -9.03 5.08
C ASN A 378 9.03 -10.08 5.24
N PHE A 379 10.20 -9.74 5.79
CA PHE A 379 11.26 -10.72 6.03
C PHE A 379 10.84 -11.81 7.02
N ALA A 380 10.14 -11.46 8.09
CA ALA A 380 9.60 -12.45 9.01
C ALA A 380 8.57 -13.37 8.32
N THR A 381 7.71 -12.80 7.48
CA THR A 381 6.67 -13.53 6.74
C THR A 381 7.28 -14.47 5.70
N LEU A 382 8.27 -14.00 4.94
CA LEU A 382 8.96 -14.81 3.93
C LEU A 382 9.80 -15.92 4.55
N ALA A 383 10.42 -15.66 5.70
CA ALA A 383 11.06 -16.73 6.47
C ALA A 383 10.08 -17.86 6.80
N ASN A 384 8.86 -17.52 7.24
CA ASN A 384 7.81 -18.50 7.52
C ASN A 384 7.33 -19.22 6.26
N PHE A 385 7.09 -18.51 5.16
CA PHE A 385 6.67 -19.13 3.90
C PHE A 385 7.70 -20.09 3.32
N HIS A 386 8.98 -19.71 3.32
CA HIS A 386 10.05 -20.62 2.88
C HIS A 386 10.15 -21.85 3.78
N GLU A 387 9.94 -21.72 5.10
CA GLU A 387 9.87 -22.86 6.02
C GLU A 387 8.69 -23.80 5.68
N ILE A 388 7.48 -23.27 5.50
CA ILE A 388 6.27 -24.04 5.11
C ILE A 388 6.48 -24.81 3.78
N LEU A 389 7.30 -24.25 2.89
CA LEU A 389 7.63 -24.86 1.61
C LEU A 389 8.88 -25.76 1.66
N GLY A 390 9.46 -26.01 2.83
CA GLY A 390 10.63 -26.88 3.02
C GLY A 390 11.96 -26.28 2.51
N ARG A 391 12.01 -24.96 2.33
CA ARG A 391 13.18 -24.22 1.79
C ARG A 391 14.01 -23.62 2.94
N SER A 392 14.52 -24.48 3.82
CA SER A 392 15.22 -24.09 5.07
C SER A 392 16.33 -23.06 4.87
N LYS A 393 17.21 -23.25 3.88
CA LYS A 393 18.29 -22.29 3.56
C LYS A 393 17.75 -20.88 3.29
N LYS A 394 16.67 -20.78 2.50
CA LYS A 394 16.08 -19.48 2.15
C LYS A 394 15.33 -18.87 3.32
N ALA A 395 14.68 -19.70 4.14
CA ALA A 395 14.09 -19.26 5.39
C ALA A 395 15.15 -18.64 6.33
N ASP A 396 16.32 -19.25 6.46
CA ASP A 396 17.42 -18.74 7.29
C ASP A 396 18.02 -17.43 6.75
N GLU A 397 18.12 -17.27 5.43
CA GLU A 397 18.50 -16.00 4.81
C GLU A 397 17.56 -14.86 5.23
N TYR A 398 16.25 -15.08 5.13
CA TYR A 398 15.24 -14.09 5.55
C TYR A 398 15.21 -13.87 7.06
N ARG A 399 15.40 -14.91 7.89
CA ARG A 399 15.55 -14.76 9.35
C ARG A 399 16.73 -13.87 9.70
N LYS A 400 17.85 -13.98 8.98
CA LYS A 400 19.03 -13.12 9.19
C LYS A 400 18.74 -11.68 8.78
N LEU A 401 18.09 -11.45 7.65
CA LEU A 401 17.67 -10.11 7.21
C LEU A 401 16.73 -9.46 8.24
N TYR A 402 15.73 -10.22 8.71
CA TYR A 402 14.80 -9.78 9.75
C TYR A 402 15.53 -9.38 11.04
N LYS A 403 16.38 -10.25 11.58
CA LYS A 403 17.12 -9.98 12.83
C LYS A 403 17.98 -8.72 12.72
N ASN A 404 18.67 -8.54 11.60
CA ASN A 404 19.53 -7.37 11.37
C ASN A 404 18.71 -6.08 11.27
N LEU A 405 17.61 -6.09 10.50
CA LEU A 405 16.77 -4.91 10.33
C LEU A 405 15.99 -4.56 11.60
N ARG A 406 15.50 -5.56 12.34
CA ARG A 406 14.85 -5.35 13.64
C ARG A 406 15.80 -4.68 14.63
N LYS A 407 17.05 -5.13 14.71
CA LYS A 407 18.08 -4.46 15.52
C LYS A 407 18.28 -3.00 15.09
N ALA A 408 18.29 -2.73 13.79
CA ALA A 408 18.42 -1.36 13.29
C ALA A 408 17.21 -0.49 13.67
N VAL A 409 15.99 -1.00 13.57
CA VAL A 409 14.76 -0.30 14.01
C VAL A 409 14.84 0.08 15.48
N ASP A 410 15.26 -0.87 16.34
CA ASP A 410 15.33 -0.68 17.78
C ASP A 410 16.44 0.30 18.20
N GLU A 411 17.50 0.45 17.41
CA GLU A 411 18.66 1.29 17.75
C GLU A 411 18.64 2.66 17.09
N VAL A 412 18.06 2.78 15.88
CA VAL A 412 18.08 4.01 15.09
C VAL A 412 16.86 4.88 15.39
N PHE A 413 15.69 4.30 15.62
CA PHE A 413 14.43 5.04 15.73
C PHE A 413 13.93 5.21 17.16
N TRP A 414 14.37 4.37 18.11
CA TRP A 414 13.85 4.39 19.47
C TRP A 414 14.33 5.62 20.26
N SER A 415 13.38 6.38 20.80
CA SER A 415 13.64 7.40 21.82
C SER A 415 13.35 6.84 23.21
N GLU A 416 14.38 6.65 24.02
CA GLU A 416 14.23 6.14 25.38
C GLU A 416 13.52 7.14 26.31
N SER A 417 13.65 8.45 26.06
CA SER A 417 12.99 9.51 26.83
C SER A 417 11.51 9.65 26.51
N ASP A 418 11.15 9.57 25.22
CA ASP A 418 9.76 9.76 24.79
C ASP A 418 8.97 8.45 24.84
N GLY A 419 9.63 7.29 24.73
CA GLY A 419 8.98 5.99 24.76
C GLY A 419 8.31 5.59 23.44
N ALA A 420 8.82 6.08 22.31
CA ALA A 420 8.29 5.81 20.97
C ALA A 420 9.41 5.75 19.93
N TRP A 421 9.05 5.28 18.73
CA TRP A 421 9.96 5.31 17.58
C TRP A 421 9.69 6.52 16.72
N PHE A 422 10.73 7.14 16.19
CA PHE A 422 10.62 8.32 15.31
C PHE A 422 11.48 8.15 14.07
N ASP A 423 11.08 8.81 12.99
CA ASP A 423 11.89 8.86 11.78
C ASP A 423 13.26 9.50 12.09
N TYR A 424 14.29 9.02 11.40
CA TYR A 424 15.65 9.52 11.56
C TYR A 424 15.99 10.52 10.46
N ASP A 425 16.51 11.67 10.86
CA ASP A 425 16.97 12.73 9.97
C ASP A 425 18.45 12.53 9.63
N LEU A 426 18.77 12.28 8.36
CA LEU A 426 20.15 12.04 7.92
C LEU A 426 21.00 13.30 7.99
N MET A 427 20.41 14.46 7.65
CA MET A 427 21.12 15.74 7.60
C MET A 427 21.35 16.30 8.99
N GLU A 428 20.34 16.25 9.85
CA GLU A 428 20.42 16.75 11.23
C GLU A 428 20.94 15.69 12.22
N GLN A 429 21.13 14.45 11.76
CA GLN A 429 21.59 13.28 12.53
C GLN A 429 20.79 13.02 13.82
N LYS A 430 19.49 13.32 13.81
CA LYS A 430 18.61 13.29 15.00
C LYS A 430 17.25 12.66 14.70
N LEU A 431 16.55 12.26 15.76
CA LEU A 431 15.16 11.80 15.70
C LEU A 431 14.19 12.98 15.45
N ARG A 432 13.15 12.73 14.65
CA ARG A 432 12.08 13.69 14.34
C ARG A 432 10.89 13.45 15.27
N SER A 433 10.88 14.11 16.43
CA SER A 433 9.98 13.84 17.57
C SER A 433 8.49 14.16 17.38
N GLY A 434 8.06 14.58 16.19
CA GLY A 434 6.65 14.81 15.90
C GLY A 434 5.81 13.53 15.99
N PHE A 435 4.55 13.65 16.43
CA PHE A 435 3.63 12.52 16.42
C PHE A 435 3.26 12.14 14.99
N TYR A 436 3.43 10.87 14.65
CA TYR A 436 2.81 10.18 13.52
C TYR A 436 2.36 8.78 13.94
N PRO A 437 1.29 8.20 13.34
CA PRO A 437 0.86 6.83 13.64
C PRO A 437 1.99 5.80 13.50
N SER A 438 2.94 6.03 12.59
CA SER A 438 4.12 5.18 12.40
C SER A 438 4.98 5.04 13.65
N ASN A 439 4.87 5.94 14.62
CA ASN A 439 5.67 5.93 15.84
C ASN A 439 5.41 4.73 16.74
N VAL A 440 4.34 3.95 16.47
CA VAL A 440 4.04 2.70 17.17
C VAL A 440 4.07 1.47 16.25
N PHE A 441 4.29 1.66 14.94
CA PHE A 441 4.29 0.55 13.97
C PHE A 441 5.30 -0.56 14.26
N PRO A 442 6.46 -0.33 14.91
CA PRO A 442 7.34 -1.43 15.30
C PRO A 442 6.63 -2.52 16.11
N LEU A 443 5.57 -2.22 16.85
CA LEU A 443 4.77 -3.22 17.56
C LEU A 443 4.11 -4.27 16.64
N LEU A 444 3.97 -4.02 15.33
CA LEU A 444 3.58 -5.03 14.33
C LEU A 444 4.56 -6.22 14.29
N LEU A 445 5.82 -6.01 14.68
CA LEU A 445 6.85 -7.06 14.72
C LEU A 445 6.76 -7.96 15.97
N SER A 446 5.87 -7.63 16.93
CA SER A 446 5.65 -8.31 18.20
C SER A 446 6.92 -8.59 19.03
N GLY A 447 6.77 -9.19 20.22
CA GLY A 447 7.91 -9.65 21.02
C GLY A 447 8.70 -8.54 21.74
N TYR A 448 8.12 -7.35 21.90
CA TYR A 448 8.68 -6.32 22.76
C TYR A 448 8.42 -6.63 24.23
N SER A 449 9.38 -6.29 25.09
CA SER A 449 9.26 -6.49 26.55
C SER A 449 8.19 -5.57 27.16
N ALA A 450 7.66 -5.97 28.33
CA ALA A 450 6.72 -5.15 29.09
C ALA A 450 7.27 -3.75 29.44
N ARG A 451 8.60 -3.59 29.55
CA ARG A 451 9.26 -2.29 29.73
C ARG A 451 8.99 -1.36 28.55
N ILE A 452 9.10 -1.88 27.33
CA ILE A 452 8.91 -1.11 26.09
C ILE A 452 7.42 -0.80 25.89
N THR A 453 6.53 -1.78 26.04
CA THR A 453 5.08 -1.55 25.85
C THR A 453 4.54 -0.55 26.86
N LYS A 454 5.02 -0.56 28.11
CA LYS A 454 4.69 0.46 29.12
C LYS A 454 5.12 1.86 28.68
N LYS A 455 6.31 2.03 28.12
CA LYS A 455 6.78 3.33 27.61
C LYS A 455 5.94 3.84 26.45
N VAL A 456 5.56 2.96 25.53
CA VAL A 456 4.63 3.31 24.44
C VAL A 456 3.26 3.70 24.97
N LEU A 457 2.76 3.02 25.99
CA LEU A 457 1.52 3.39 26.65
C LEU A 457 1.60 4.79 27.26
N ASP A 458 2.67 5.07 28.02
CA ASP A 458 2.88 6.37 28.65
C ASP A 458 2.99 7.50 27.60
N TYR A 459 3.70 7.24 26.49
CA TYR A 459 3.77 8.14 25.33
C TYR A 459 2.37 8.47 24.76
N LEU A 460 1.57 7.45 24.47
CA LEU A 460 0.25 7.63 23.88
C LEU A 460 -0.70 8.39 24.81
N LEU A 461 -0.68 8.06 26.11
CA LEU A 461 -1.48 8.75 27.13
C LEU A 461 -1.04 10.22 27.31
N GLY A 462 0.26 10.50 27.26
CA GLY A 462 0.81 11.85 27.42
C GLY A 462 0.68 12.74 26.17
N SER A 463 0.58 12.16 24.98
CA SER A 463 0.55 12.91 23.71
C SER A 463 -0.77 13.64 23.40
N GLY A 464 -1.87 13.30 24.07
CA GLY A 464 -3.22 13.79 23.75
C GLY A 464 -3.83 13.20 22.46
N VAL A 465 -3.14 12.25 21.82
CA VAL A 465 -3.59 11.70 20.54
C VAL A 465 -4.82 10.79 20.64
N LEU A 466 -5.10 10.30 21.84
CA LEU A 466 -6.24 9.42 22.11
C LEU A 466 -7.53 10.19 22.41
N ASP A 467 -7.50 11.53 22.48
CA ASP A 467 -8.65 12.34 22.91
C ASP A 467 -9.64 12.66 21.77
N PHE A 468 -9.24 12.41 20.53
CA PHE A 468 -10.07 12.70 19.36
C PHE A 468 -11.24 11.72 19.22
N LYS A 469 -12.39 12.22 18.74
CA LYS A 469 -13.62 11.42 18.65
C LYS A 469 -13.60 10.44 17.48
N GLY A 470 -13.03 10.85 16.34
CA GLY A 470 -13.09 10.09 15.09
C GLY A 470 -12.02 9.00 14.93
N GLY A 471 -11.04 8.93 15.85
CA GLY A 471 -9.91 8.00 15.76
C GLY A 471 -8.62 8.69 16.17
N ILE A 472 -7.58 8.52 15.36
CA ILE A 472 -6.28 9.18 15.53
C ILE A 472 -5.99 10.12 14.36
N PRO A 473 -5.35 11.28 14.58
CA PRO A 473 -4.86 12.14 13.51
C PRO A 473 -3.61 11.56 12.86
N VAL A 474 -3.32 11.99 11.62
CA VAL A 474 -2.03 11.67 10.99
C VAL A 474 -0.86 12.41 11.63
N SER A 475 -1.07 13.66 12.04
CA SER A 475 -0.09 14.44 12.81
C SER A 475 -0.80 15.37 13.79
N LEU A 476 -0.05 15.97 14.70
CA LEU A 476 -0.56 16.99 15.62
C LEU A 476 -0.23 18.43 15.17
N ASN A 477 0.29 18.61 13.95
CA ASN A 477 0.64 19.94 13.45
C ASN A 477 -0.62 20.70 13.02
N LYS A 478 -1.15 21.54 13.91
CA LYS A 478 -2.35 22.36 13.67
C LYS A 478 -2.17 23.49 12.66
N ALA A 479 -0.93 23.88 12.35
CA ALA A 479 -0.62 24.93 11.39
C ALA A 479 -0.61 24.42 9.95
N SER A 480 -0.39 23.11 9.76
CA SER A 480 -0.39 22.48 8.44
C SER A 480 -1.76 22.53 7.77
N LEU A 481 -1.74 22.69 6.44
CA LEU A 481 -2.91 22.57 5.56
C LEU A 481 -2.79 21.37 4.61
N GLU A 482 -1.78 20.53 4.82
CA GLU A 482 -1.53 19.36 3.99
C GLU A 482 -2.53 18.23 4.30
N GLN A 483 -2.83 17.40 3.30
CA GLN A 483 -3.88 16.39 3.44
C GLN A 483 -3.54 15.25 4.39
N TRP A 484 -2.26 14.94 4.59
CA TRP A 484 -1.79 13.94 5.54
C TRP A 484 -1.30 14.57 6.84
N ASP A 485 -1.95 15.64 7.29
CA ASP A 485 -1.70 16.24 8.61
C ASP A 485 -3.03 16.50 9.34
N TYR A 486 -2.94 17.03 10.55
CA TYR A 486 -4.10 17.51 11.30
C TYR A 486 -5.00 18.42 10.44
N PRO A 487 -6.34 18.30 10.50
CA PRO A 487 -7.13 17.42 11.36
C PRO A 487 -7.52 16.11 10.66
N ASN A 488 -6.81 15.68 9.63
CA ASN A 488 -7.20 14.52 8.86
C ASN A 488 -6.80 13.21 9.57
N GLY A 489 -7.71 12.25 9.52
CA GLY A 489 -7.48 10.84 9.80
C GLY A 489 -7.58 10.06 8.50
N TRP A 490 -6.65 9.14 8.32
CA TRP A 490 -6.61 8.26 7.14
C TRP A 490 -6.82 6.81 7.58
N PRO A 491 -7.77 6.09 6.95
CA PRO A 491 -8.07 4.70 7.25
C PRO A 491 -6.86 3.76 7.26
N PRO A 492 -5.93 3.81 6.27
CA PRO A 492 -4.70 3.03 6.30
C PRO A 492 -3.90 3.15 7.61
N LEU A 493 -3.66 4.39 8.05
CA LEU A 493 -2.82 4.68 9.21
C LEU A 493 -3.54 4.36 10.52
N THR A 494 -4.86 4.61 10.57
CA THR A 494 -5.68 4.23 11.73
C THR A 494 -5.73 2.72 11.89
N HIS A 495 -5.89 1.98 10.78
CA HIS A 495 -5.88 0.52 10.77
C HIS A 495 -4.54 -0.04 11.24
N LEU A 496 -3.43 0.41 10.67
CA LEU A 496 -2.10 -0.05 11.06
C LEU A 496 -1.75 0.32 12.51
N PHE A 497 -2.19 1.48 13.00
CA PHE A 497 -2.02 1.85 14.41
C PHE A 497 -2.77 0.87 15.33
N VAL A 498 -4.02 0.56 15.03
CA VAL A 498 -4.81 -0.42 15.79
C VAL A 498 -4.14 -1.79 15.77
N GLU A 499 -3.70 -2.27 14.61
CA GLU A 499 -3.02 -3.56 14.50
C GLU A 499 -1.71 -3.61 15.28
N SER A 500 -0.94 -2.50 15.26
CA SER A 500 0.30 -2.37 16.04
C SER A 500 0.03 -2.56 17.54
N LEU A 501 -0.98 -1.88 18.07
CA LEU A 501 -1.35 -2.00 19.48
C LEU A 501 -1.94 -3.37 19.81
N ARG A 502 -2.74 -3.95 18.91
CA ARG A 502 -3.33 -5.29 19.07
C ARG A 502 -2.25 -6.38 19.13
N LEU A 503 -1.24 -6.31 18.27
CA LEU A 503 -0.13 -7.27 18.19
C LEU A 503 0.94 -7.08 19.27
N SER A 504 0.87 -6.01 20.05
CA SER A 504 1.76 -5.78 21.20
C SER A 504 1.57 -6.80 22.33
N ARG A 505 0.39 -7.41 22.44
CA ARG A 505 -0.06 -8.29 23.54
C ARG A 505 -0.08 -7.64 24.94
N ASP A 506 0.14 -6.33 25.03
CA ASP A 506 -0.04 -5.57 26.26
C ASP A 506 -1.52 -5.29 26.49
N GLU A 507 -2.07 -5.71 27.63
CA GLU A 507 -3.51 -5.63 27.90
C GLU A 507 -4.06 -4.20 27.77
N LYS A 508 -3.29 -3.19 28.18
CA LYS A 508 -3.73 -1.79 28.14
C LYS A 508 -3.66 -1.25 26.71
N LEU A 509 -2.61 -1.56 25.96
CA LEU A 509 -2.53 -1.19 24.54
C LEU A 509 -3.60 -1.89 23.71
N VAL A 510 -3.90 -3.16 23.96
CA VAL A 510 -4.98 -3.91 23.29
C VAL A 510 -6.34 -3.26 23.53
N LYS A 511 -6.62 -2.80 24.77
CA LYS A 511 -7.85 -2.04 25.08
C LYS A 511 -7.89 -0.69 24.36
N ILE A 512 -6.75 -0.02 24.18
CA ILE A 512 -6.68 1.22 23.39
C ILE A 512 -6.93 0.92 21.91
N ALA A 513 -6.36 -0.16 21.37
CA ALA A 513 -6.59 -0.61 20.00
C ALA A 513 -8.08 -0.77 19.71
N GLU A 514 -8.80 -1.50 20.58
CA GLU A 514 -10.25 -1.69 20.47
C GLU A 514 -11.03 -0.35 20.52
N LYS A 515 -10.68 0.54 21.45
CA LYS A 515 -11.33 1.87 21.54
C LYS A 515 -11.13 2.69 20.27
N VAL A 516 -9.91 2.71 19.72
CA VAL A 516 -9.61 3.44 18.48
C VAL A 516 -10.31 2.80 17.29
N ALA A 517 -10.37 1.46 17.22
CA ALA A 517 -11.13 0.74 16.20
C ALA A 517 -12.60 1.14 16.20
N TRP A 518 -13.26 1.17 17.37
CA TRP A 518 -14.66 1.56 17.47
C TRP A 518 -14.93 3.03 17.16
N LYS A 519 -13.98 3.94 17.45
CA LYS A 519 -14.07 5.34 17.00
C LYS A 519 -14.07 5.43 15.48
N PHE A 520 -13.18 4.70 14.82
CA PHE A 520 -13.10 4.67 13.37
C PHE A 520 -14.33 4.01 12.73
N ILE A 521 -14.75 2.83 13.22
CA ILE A 521 -15.97 2.14 12.75
C ILE A 521 -17.19 3.06 12.88
N ARG A 522 -17.34 3.76 14.01
CA ARG A 522 -18.47 4.69 14.22
C ARG A 522 -18.43 5.87 13.26
N THR A 523 -17.24 6.43 13.01
CA THR A 523 -17.07 7.54 12.07
C THR A 523 -17.46 7.13 10.66
N ALA A 524 -16.97 5.97 10.20
CA ALA A 524 -17.34 5.42 8.90
C ALA A 524 -18.84 5.07 8.81
N TYR A 525 -19.39 4.47 9.88
CA TYR A 525 -20.81 4.17 9.99
C TYR A 525 -21.65 5.44 9.87
N ASN A 526 -21.31 6.51 10.58
CA ASN A 526 -22.08 7.75 10.53
C ASN A 526 -22.00 8.41 9.14
N GLY A 527 -20.85 8.38 8.46
CA GLY A 527 -20.75 8.92 7.10
C GLY A 527 -21.63 8.19 6.09
N MET A 528 -21.77 6.87 6.23
CA MET A 528 -22.55 6.02 5.32
C MET A 528 -24.03 5.89 5.70
N MET A 529 -24.33 5.84 7.00
CA MET A 529 -25.66 5.49 7.51
C MET A 529 -26.42 6.71 8.03
N ASN A 530 -25.72 7.74 8.49
CA ASN A 530 -26.28 8.95 9.07
C ASN A 530 -25.61 10.22 8.46
N PRO A 531 -25.51 10.33 7.12
CA PRO A 531 -24.79 11.45 6.52
C PRO A 531 -25.42 12.77 6.95
N LYS A 532 -24.57 13.79 7.15
CA LYS A 532 -25.05 15.14 7.42
C LYS A 532 -25.93 15.64 6.29
N LYS A 533 -26.90 16.50 6.64
CA LYS A 533 -27.74 17.18 5.66
C LYS A 533 -26.88 17.85 4.59
N GLY A 534 -27.15 17.53 3.32
CA GLY A 534 -26.41 18.03 2.16
C GLY A 534 -25.13 17.24 1.81
N MET A 535 -24.74 16.24 2.59
CA MET A 535 -23.64 15.34 2.27
C MET A 535 -24.16 14.00 1.74
N PRO A 536 -23.48 13.39 0.75
CA PRO A 536 -23.82 12.04 0.29
C PRO A 536 -23.51 10.99 1.35
N ALA A 537 -24.25 9.88 1.34
CA ALA A 537 -23.97 8.70 2.14
C ALA A 537 -22.68 8.02 1.63
N ALA A 538 -21.58 8.14 2.37
CA ALA A 538 -20.30 7.60 1.95
C ALA A 538 -19.35 7.32 3.13
N CYS A 539 -18.47 6.35 2.93
CA CYS A 539 -17.22 6.27 3.69
C CYS A 539 -16.14 7.04 2.92
N TRP A 540 -15.49 7.98 3.58
CA TRP A 540 -14.55 8.91 2.92
C TRP A 540 -13.14 8.33 2.84
N GLU A 541 -12.41 8.76 1.82
CA GLU A 541 -10.97 8.52 1.66
C GLU A 541 -10.19 8.99 2.90
N LYS A 542 -10.49 10.21 3.37
CA LYS A 542 -9.97 10.85 4.58
C LYS A 542 -11.10 11.58 5.32
N TYR A 543 -11.02 11.65 6.64
CA TYR A 543 -12.06 12.20 7.51
C TYR A 543 -11.51 13.14 8.59
N ASP A 544 -12.34 14.03 9.13
CA ASP A 544 -11.96 14.94 10.21
C ASP A 544 -12.07 14.26 11.58
N ILE A 545 -10.93 13.93 12.17
CA ILE A 545 -10.80 13.19 13.45
C ILE A 545 -11.41 13.90 14.66
N ARG A 546 -11.65 15.22 14.58
CA ARG A 546 -12.23 15.99 15.69
C ARG A 546 -13.67 15.57 15.97
N TYR A 547 -14.31 14.93 14.99
CA TYR A 547 -15.71 14.51 15.02
C TYR A 547 -15.83 13.02 14.70
N ASP A 548 -16.88 12.38 15.18
CA ASP A 548 -17.27 11.01 14.82
C ASP A 548 -18.55 10.97 13.98
N ASP A 549 -18.98 12.12 13.45
CA ASP A 549 -20.19 12.27 12.63
C ASP A 549 -20.00 11.92 11.14
N GLY A 550 -18.83 11.36 10.80
CA GLY A 550 -18.53 10.85 9.47
C GLY A 550 -18.37 11.92 8.40
N ARG A 551 -18.07 13.17 8.79
CA ARG A 551 -17.72 14.21 7.82
C ARG A 551 -16.37 13.95 7.15
N PRO A 552 -16.20 14.37 5.88
CA PRO A 552 -14.92 14.24 5.21
C PRO A 552 -13.84 15.14 5.84
N GLY A 553 -12.59 14.77 5.58
CA GLY A 553 -11.44 15.61 5.84
C GLY A 553 -11.30 16.71 4.80
N SER A 554 -10.24 17.51 4.92
CA SER A 554 -9.98 18.65 4.05
C SER A 554 -8.50 18.75 3.65
N GLY A 555 -8.17 19.72 2.80
CA GLY A 555 -6.81 19.89 2.28
C GLY A 555 -6.44 18.90 1.18
N GLY A 556 -5.22 19.07 0.64
CA GLY A 556 -4.70 18.29 -0.48
C GLY A 556 -4.92 18.91 -1.85
N GLU A 557 -4.55 18.15 -2.87
CA GLU A 557 -4.43 18.62 -4.25
C GLU A 557 -5.75 18.44 -5.05
N TYR A 558 -6.74 17.76 -4.47
CA TYR A 558 -8.01 17.43 -5.09
C TYR A 558 -9.15 17.35 -4.05
N PRO A 559 -10.42 17.45 -4.48
CA PRO A 559 -11.57 17.25 -3.59
C PRO A 559 -11.55 15.85 -2.95
N VAL A 560 -12.00 15.72 -1.71
CA VAL A 560 -12.06 14.41 -1.00
C VAL A 560 -12.93 13.38 -1.73
N GLN A 561 -12.45 12.12 -1.79
CA GLN A 561 -13.13 11.05 -2.52
C GLN A 561 -14.09 10.21 -1.64
N GLN A 562 -15.12 9.65 -2.28
CA GLN A 562 -16.22 8.89 -1.64
C GLN A 562 -16.09 7.38 -1.89
N GLY A 563 -16.65 6.59 -0.96
CA GLY A 563 -16.82 5.15 -1.11
C GLY A 563 -15.50 4.39 -1.23
N PHE A 564 -14.43 4.93 -0.63
CA PHE A 564 -13.06 4.58 -0.98
C PHE A 564 -12.66 3.15 -0.53
N GLY A 565 -12.03 2.40 -1.42
CA GLY A 565 -11.76 0.97 -1.29
C GLY A 565 -10.96 0.61 -0.04
N TRP A 566 -9.91 1.36 0.28
CA TRP A 566 -9.17 1.11 1.53
C TRP A 566 -10.02 1.39 2.77
N THR A 567 -11.00 2.30 2.70
CA THR A 567 -11.82 2.67 3.86
C THR A 567 -12.79 1.55 4.13
N ASN A 568 -13.45 1.10 3.07
CA ASN A 568 -14.39 -0.02 3.11
C ASN A 568 -13.66 -1.26 3.66
N GLY A 569 -12.48 -1.55 3.12
CA GLY A 569 -11.68 -2.71 3.52
C GLY A 569 -11.16 -2.65 4.95
N ALA A 570 -10.56 -1.53 5.35
CA ALA A 570 -10.07 -1.32 6.71
C ALA A 570 -11.18 -1.41 7.75
N VAL A 571 -12.35 -0.82 7.47
CA VAL A 571 -13.51 -0.87 8.37
C VAL A 571 -14.05 -2.30 8.48
N LEU A 572 -14.21 -3.01 7.37
CA LEU A 572 -14.67 -4.41 7.40
C LEU A 572 -13.71 -5.32 8.16
N ASP A 573 -12.41 -5.11 8.02
CA ASP A 573 -11.40 -5.85 8.78
C ASP A 573 -11.46 -5.57 10.30
N LEU A 574 -11.72 -4.33 10.71
CA LEU A 574 -11.90 -4.01 12.12
C LEU A 574 -13.24 -4.52 12.65
N ILE A 575 -14.30 -4.50 11.84
CA ILE A 575 -15.59 -5.13 12.18
C ILE A 575 -15.42 -6.64 12.37
N TYR A 576 -14.63 -7.29 11.51
CA TYR A 576 -14.29 -8.70 11.66
C TYR A 576 -13.64 -8.98 13.02
N LYS A 577 -12.62 -8.20 13.36
CA LYS A 577 -11.84 -8.38 14.59
C LYS A 577 -12.65 -8.09 15.84
N TYR A 578 -13.35 -6.96 15.90
CA TYR A 578 -13.97 -6.46 17.14
C TYR A 578 -15.50 -6.63 17.20
N GLY A 579 -16.16 -6.88 16.07
CA GLY A 579 -17.62 -7.04 15.98
C GLY A 579 -18.11 -8.49 16.10
N ILE A 580 -17.23 -9.49 15.92
CA ILE A 580 -17.57 -10.92 15.99
C ILE A 580 -17.00 -11.50 17.29
N ARG A 581 -17.89 -11.83 18.25
CA ARG A 581 -17.51 -12.20 19.63
C ARG A 581 -16.73 -13.51 19.76
N GLU A 582 -16.87 -14.45 18.84
CA GLU A 582 -16.36 -15.82 18.99
C GLU A 582 -14.85 -16.00 18.68
N GLN A 583 -14.11 -14.95 18.32
CA GLN A 583 -12.67 -15.08 18.00
C GLN A 583 -11.72 -14.63 19.11
N TYR A 584 -12.18 -13.89 20.13
CA TYR A 584 -11.32 -13.46 21.24
C TYR A 584 -11.22 -14.54 22.32
N VAL A 585 -10.70 -15.72 21.96
CA VAL A 585 -9.91 -16.48 22.92
C VAL A 585 -8.52 -15.88 22.83
N VAL A 586 -8.16 -15.00 23.76
CA VAL A 586 -6.74 -14.67 23.97
C VAL A 586 -6.08 -16.00 24.27
N SER A 587 -5.36 -16.54 23.28
CA SER A 587 -4.51 -17.68 23.53
C SER A 587 -3.48 -17.21 24.55
N THR A 588 -3.71 -17.55 25.82
CA THR A 588 -2.71 -17.51 26.88
C THR A 588 -1.72 -18.64 26.64
N THR A 589 -1.19 -18.77 25.41
CA THR A 589 0.11 -19.41 25.25
C THR A 589 1.09 -18.40 25.79
N GLU A 590 1.47 -18.61 27.05
CA GLU A 590 2.69 -18.04 27.63
C GLU A 590 3.83 -18.09 26.60
N PRO A 591 4.72 -17.08 26.57
CA PRO A 591 5.85 -17.10 25.67
C PRO A 591 6.57 -18.44 25.85
N VAL A 592 6.91 -19.09 24.72
CA VAL A 592 7.83 -20.22 24.70
C VAL A 592 9.13 -19.71 25.30
N ASN A 593 9.24 -19.79 26.62
CA ASN A 593 10.48 -19.68 27.33
C ASN A 593 11.30 -20.87 26.84
N LEU A 594 12.27 -20.58 25.96
CA LEU A 594 13.44 -21.42 25.78
C LEU A 594 14.18 -21.42 27.11
N GLY A 595 13.71 -22.22 28.06
CA GLY A 595 14.23 -22.20 29.41
C GLY A 595 13.36 -23.04 30.33
N THR A 596 13.83 -24.26 30.60
CA THR A 596 13.29 -25.24 31.55
C THR A 596 12.07 -26.02 31.06
N LEU A 597 12.34 -27.10 30.30
CA LEU A 597 11.37 -28.17 30.09
C LEU A 597 10.84 -28.66 31.45
N SER A 598 9.51 -28.71 31.59
CA SER A 598 8.87 -29.40 32.71
C SER A 598 9.32 -30.87 32.74
N ALA A 599 9.29 -31.49 33.92
CA ALA A 599 9.70 -32.89 34.09
C ALA A 599 9.01 -33.83 33.08
N ASN A 600 7.72 -33.59 32.81
CA ASN A 600 6.94 -34.35 31.84
C ASN A 600 7.38 -34.09 30.38
N GLY A 601 7.75 -32.85 30.05
CA GLY A 601 8.29 -32.51 28.73
C GLY A 601 9.66 -33.15 28.47
N LYS A 602 10.53 -33.22 29.49
CA LYS A 602 11.82 -33.93 29.39
C LYS A 602 11.60 -35.42 29.17
N GLN A 603 10.67 -36.03 29.92
CA GLN A 603 10.33 -37.44 29.74
C GLN A 603 9.79 -37.72 28.34
N PHE A 604 8.92 -36.87 27.80
CA PHE A 604 8.39 -37.04 26.44
C PHE A 604 9.49 -36.94 25.37
N ILE A 605 10.39 -35.94 25.46
CA ILE A 605 11.52 -35.83 24.52
C ILE A 605 12.46 -37.03 24.63
N ILE A 606 12.78 -37.49 25.85
CA ILE A 606 13.59 -38.69 26.07
C ILE A 606 12.89 -39.90 25.42
N LEU A 607 11.58 -40.05 25.57
CA LEU A 607 10.82 -41.14 24.97
C LEU A 607 10.87 -41.09 23.43
N VAL A 608 10.71 -39.90 22.84
CA VAL A 608 10.81 -39.70 21.38
C VAL A 608 12.22 -40.00 20.88
N ILE A 609 13.26 -39.57 21.59
CA ILE A 609 14.66 -39.87 21.24
C ILE A 609 14.92 -41.38 21.33
N ILE A 610 14.39 -42.07 22.35
CA ILE A 610 14.52 -43.51 22.50
C ILE A 610 13.77 -44.24 21.38
N LEU A 611 12.55 -43.84 21.05
CA LEU A 611 11.75 -44.45 19.97
C LEU A 611 12.38 -44.22 18.59
N PHE A 612 12.88 -43.01 18.34
CA PHE A 612 13.52 -42.69 17.07
C PHE A 612 14.89 -43.37 16.97
N GLY A 613 15.66 -43.40 18.06
CA GLY A 613 16.92 -44.12 18.16
C GLY A 613 16.76 -45.63 17.99
N SER A 614 15.71 -46.23 18.58
CA SER A 614 15.41 -47.65 18.41
C SER A 614 14.95 -47.98 16.99
N LEU A 615 14.13 -47.12 16.38
CA LEU A 615 13.71 -47.26 14.98
C LEU A 615 14.91 -47.15 14.04
N MET A 616 15.78 -46.16 14.22
CA MET A 616 17.01 -46.00 13.43
C MET A 616 17.95 -47.19 13.62
N PHE A 617 18.12 -47.68 14.85
CA PHE A 617 18.93 -48.87 15.12
C PHE A 617 18.34 -50.12 14.46
N TRP A 618 17.01 -50.28 14.48
CA TRP A 618 16.32 -51.39 13.85
C TRP A 618 16.46 -51.35 12.32
N LEU A 619 16.28 -50.17 11.71
CA LEU A 619 16.51 -49.96 10.28
C LEU A 619 17.97 -50.22 9.88
N LEU A 620 18.94 -49.72 10.66
CA LEU A 620 20.36 -50.01 10.44
C LEU A 620 20.66 -51.51 10.56
N THR A 621 20.06 -52.18 11.54
CA THR A 621 20.24 -53.63 11.72
C THR A 621 19.65 -54.40 10.54
N LEU A 622 18.45 -54.03 10.07
CA LEU A 622 17.83 -54.61 8.88
C LEU A 622 18.67 -54.38 7.63
N PHE A 623 19.21 -53.18 7.46
CA PHE A 623 20.08 -52.83 6.34
C PHE A 623 21.38 -53.64 6.36
N VAL A 624 22.02 -53.77 7.53
CA VAL A 624 23.23 -54.60 7.70
C VAL A 624 22.93 -56.08 7.47
N LEU A 625 21.78 -56.60 7.93
CA LEU A 625 21.35 -57.97 7.65
C LEU A 625 21.10 -58.20 6.15
N HIS A 626 20.50 -57.23 5.46
CA HIS A 626 20.33 -57.28 4.01
C HIS A 626 21.67 -57.26 3.27
N LEU A 627 22.60 -56.39 3.67
CA LEU A 627 23.96 -56.36 3.11
C LEU A 627 24.72 -57.67 3.34
N LYS A 628 24.57 -58.30 4.51
CA LYS A 628 25.21 -59.59 4.79
C LYS A 628 24.57 -60.74 3.99
N LYS A 629 23.26 -60.72 3.80
CA LYS A 629 22.57 -61.66 2.91
C LYS A 629 23.06 -61.48 1.47
N PHE A 630 23.20 -60.23 1.03
CA PHE A 630 23.72 -59.86 -0.28
C PHE A 630 25.17 -60.33 -0.50
N SER A 631 26.06 -60.11 0.48
CA SER A 631 27.47 -60.50 0.38
C SER A 631 27.71 -62.01 0.35
N ASN A 632 26.75 -62.81 0.85
CA ASN A 632 26.84 -64.28 0.81
C ASN A 632 26.47 -64.88 -0.56
N ILE A 633 25.89 -64.10 -1.47
CA ILE A 633 25.58 -64.57 -2.81
C ILE A 633 26.90 -64.67 -3.58
N LYS A 634 27.35 -65.87 -3.94
CA LYS A 634 28.60 -66.07 -4.69
C LYS A 634 28.45 -65.91 -6.21
N ASP A 635 27.22 -65.95 -6.69
CA ASP A 635 26.90 -65.80 -8.11
C ASP A 635 26.68 -64.32 -8.44
N GLU A 636 27.58 -63.74 -9.24
CA GLU A 636 27.55 -62.33 -9.65
C GLU A 636 26.25 -61.95 -10.39
N LYS A 637 25.66 -62.87 -11.17
CA LYS A 637 24.38 -62.60 -11.86
C LYS A 637 23.24 -62.54 -10.86
N LEU A 638 23.23 -63.43 -9.88
CA LEU A 638 22.21 -63.43 -8.82
C LEU A 638 22.36 -62.20 -7.91
N GLN A 639 23.59 -61.78 -7.60
CA GLN A 639 23.84 -60.52 -6.88
C GLN A 639 23.25 -59.32 -7.62
N LEU A 640 23.48 -59.21 -8.93
CA LEU A 640 22.96 -58.07 -9.70
C LEU A 640 21.43 -58.02 -9.71
N VAL A 641 20.77 -59.17 -9.88
CA VAL A 641 19.30 -59.26 -9.83
C VAL A 641 18.74 -58.84 -8.47
N GLU A 642 19.36 -59.30 -7.37
CA GLU A 642 18.93 -58.93 -6.02
C GLU A 642 19.15 -57.43 -5.74
N ALA A 643 20.24 -56.84 -6.27
CA ALA A 643 20.53 -55.41 -6.13
C ALA A 643 19.50 -54.53 -6.85
N VAL A 644 19.13 -54.91 -8.08
CA VAL A 644 18.06 -54.22 -8.83
C VAL A 644 16.73 -54.32 -8.08
N ARG A 645 16.41 -55.51 -7.54
CA ARG A 645 15.17 -55.72 -6.79
C ARG A 645 15.10 -54.92 -5.48
N LEU A 646 16.24 -54.70 -4.82
CA LEU A 646 16.35 -53.82 -3.64
C LEU A 646 16.14 -52.36 -4.02
N LEU A 647 16.74 -51.91 -5.13
CA LEU A 647 16.57 -50.55 -5.62
C LEU A 647 15.14 -50.25 -6.06
N ASP A 648 14.43 -51.22 -6.64
CA ASP A 648 13.04 -51.06 -7.09
C ASP A 648 12.01 -51.04 -5.95
N ASN A 649 12.28 -51.67 -4.80
CA ASN A 649 11.32 -51.78 -3.70
C ASN A 649 11.57 -50.81 -2.52
N GLU A 650 12.79 -50.29 -2.34
CA GLU A 650 13.11 -49.41 -1.20
C GLU A 650 13.20 -47.91 -1.53
N TRP A 651 13.12 -47.52 -2.80
CA TRP A 651 12.84 -46.13 -3.22
C TRP A 651 11.34 -45.87 -3.22
#